data_AF-A0A953MMS0-F1
#
_entry.id   AF-A0A953MMS0-F1
#
_cell.length_a   1.000
_cell.length_b   1.000
_cell.length_c   1.000
_cell.angle_alpha   90.00
_cell.angle_beta   90.00
_cell.angle_gamma   90.00
#
_symmetry.space_group_name_H-M   'P 1'
#
loop_
_entity.id
_entity.type
_entity.pdbx_description
1 polymer ?
#
loop_
_entity_poly.entity_id
_entity_poly.type
_entity_poly.pdbx_seq_one_letter_code
_entity_poly.pdbx_strand_id
1 'polypeptide(L)'
;MNKFFSSFITSLLLVFAAVTVNAQYQHPKIDSYLQNVLKSSNGNTVRVYAVLKDRLSLNDLKSMTFNLKRKERQKTVVNILKDYAAGSQQRLLSFLNNNAEGGAVTYVKSIWAINVIAFHAKADAIMEAAQNFEEIGMIYYDPQYDINQLTDDNGITKYNEDNNLYTPSPMAIQPGLTLINVPQVWAMGDSGKGVVVGNFDSGADWTHPDLAPNIWNNLGEDFDGDGHTMEWNGSTWIFDPGDVNNIDDDNNGFVDDFIGWDYENNDNNPSEGSSHGTATTGIVVGNGTNGTQTGVAPRAKIIILKPSGESDYWLAQQYAMDKGADVVTSSLSYKWYFSPQPNYPMFRQMTDMELAAGIVHTNSTSNDGGNSSAPVPFNISAPGNCPGPWVHPDQTLVGGLSSVIGSANVDAGSDNIVSSSPYGPFPWEDFQVNHSSYPYSMPVPYRDYPYETVPGSMGLIKPDIAAPGNGTTSTAPGGGYQSFSGTSGATPHLGGVAALLLSVNPNLEPAAVSMIMQTTAIERGVPGKDNRYGAGRVDAFQAFLLAAGNQDDTPPSQIIDLAVVEAGSNWLKLNWTAPHDSSVGGVATYDVRMSTSPISDSVTFYTAQAVAYPGSPDTAGAPQQLLINNLTFGTSYYFAIRSGDIWGNLSPISNTPTGSTYGAPVVSTNKASVTHTLTTGTTAVDTVTLSNVSVGNSTLDFSVSLENNTFPTGVVGYRLVPKKDLNENISVNKDDSDTKGGLSLEGQGGPDAFGYKWIDSNEPNGPQYVWNDISSTGTLASTWTPTGTFDPKDEGYAGPFNLGFNFKFYGETKTEVYVNSNGPLLFTAPTANMFSNVQIPTASAPNGLICAFWDDLDGRTQGTVHYQQVGNTFVIQFTNWQKYSATGSLTFQYVIYSGGKIMIYYQAMNATLNSATVGIESPSGTVGLQVAYNAAYVANNLALQFAAEPDWLSNNVTSGTLYNGSSVDVELLFDTQDFIVGNYSMDVVINSNDPVTTTLTIPVNMEIVAIPVELTSLSADINRSDVTLHWSTATETNNKGFRVERQSSTIDGQWEELSFVNGKGTTTELSRYTFTDENLPMGKYTYRLKQVDFDGTFDYSPAVNVTVEAPKDYALHQNYPNPFNPSTTIEFTLPEKAEVVLELYNMLGEKVTQLINGTIEAGYRKFKLDASGFTSGTYIYRLTAKGSGKTFMDVKKMLLIK
;
A
#
# COMPACT_ATOMS: atom_id res chain seq x y z
N MET A 1 72.09 2.01 21.91
CA MET A 1 70.90 2.60 22.55
C MET A 1 70.24 3.73 21.76
N ASN A 2 70.89 4.42 20.82
CA ASN A 2 70.28 5.56 20.09
C ASN A 2 69.50 5.24 18.79
N LYS A 3 69.38 3.97 18.35
CA LYS A 3 68.58 3.61 17.15
C LYS A 3 67.18 3.06 17.45
N PHE A 4 66.88 2.69 18.70
CA PHE A 4 65.54 2.21 19.10
C PHE A 4 64.60 3.33 19.57
N PHE A 5 65.13 4.46 20.05
CA PHE A 5 64.32 5.60 20.50
C PHE A 5 63.79 6.48 19.35
N SER A 6 64.45 6.48 18.18
CA SER A 6 64.02 7.29 17.02
C SER A 6 62.85 6.67 16.25
N SER A 7 62.69 5.35 16.27
CA SER A 7 61.60 4.62 15.58
C SER A 7 60.28 4.62 16.39
N PHE A 8 60.38 4.65 17.71
CA PHE A 8 59.21 4.69 18.60
C PHE A 8 58.57 6.09 18.64
N ILE A 9 59.36 7.16 18.55
CA ILE A 9 58.87 8.55 18.51
C ILE A 9 58.22 8.88 17.16
N THR A 10 58.73 8.36 16.03
CA THR A 10 58.09 8.54 14.72
C THR A 10 56.77 7.77 14.59
N SER A 11 56.66 6.58 15.19
CA SER A 11 55.41 5.80 15.19
C SER A 11 54.34 6.41 16.12
N LEU A 12 54.72 7.04 17.24
CA LEU A 12 53.78 7.74 18.13
C LEU A 12 53.32 9.09 17.54
N LEU A 13 54.19 9.79 16.79
CA LEU A 13 53.84 11.01 16.03
C LEU A 13 52.94 10.73 14.83
N LEU A 14 53.06 9.57 14.16
CA LEU A 14 52.16 9.16 13.08
C LEU A 14 50.76 8.78 13.58
N VAL A 15 50.66 8.18 14.78
CA VAL A 15 49.35 7.87 15.41
C VAL A 15 48.71 9.13 16.00
N PHE A 16 49.48 10.06 16.59
CA PHE A 16 48.94 11.37 17.01
C PHE A 16 48.52 12.22 15.80
N ALA A 17 49.29 12.25 14.71
CA ALA A 17 48.92 12.96 13.49
C ALA A 17 47.65 12.39 12.83
N ALA A 18 47.49 11.06 12.80
CA ALA A 18 46.28 10.41 12.27
C ALA A 18 45.03 10.66 13.14
N VAL A 19 45.17 10.76 14.47
CA VAL A 19 44.06 11.10 15.38
C VAL A 19 43.70 12.60 15.29
N THR A 20 44.67 13.49 15.07
CA THR A 20 44.41 14.94 14.91
C THR A 20 43.75 15.31 13.58
N VAL A 21 44.03 14.59 12.49
CA VAL A 21 43.38 14.85 11.18
C VAL A 21 41.90 14.44 11.19
N ASN A 22 41.54 13.40 11.97
CA ASN A 22 40.16 12.91 12.03
C ASN A 22 39.20 13.80 12.85
N ALA A 23 39.72 14.67 13.73
CA ALA A 23 38.93 15.56 14.57
C ALA A 23 38.83 17.01 14.04
N GLN A 24 39.61 17.39 13.03
CA GLN A 24 39.81 18.79 12.63
C GLN A 24 38.54 19.51 12.14
N TYR A 25 37.60 18.79 11.51
CA TYR A 25 36.40 19.38 10.91
C TYR A 25 35.09 18.87 11.50
N GLN A 26 35.12 18.29 12.71
CA GLN A 26 33.92 17.83 13.41
C GLN A 26 33.28 19.01 14.17
N HIS A 27 32.05 19.39 13.81
CA HIS A 27 31.30 20.44 14.50
C HIS A 27 29.78 20.19 14.40
N PRO A 28 28.98 20.39 15.48
CA PRO A 28 27.54 20.09 15.47
C PRO A 28 26.71 20.99 14.54
N LYS A 29 27.24 22.14 14.12
CA LYS A 29 26.61 23.04 13.13
C LYS A 29 27.12 22.83 11.70
N ILE A 30 27.91 21.80 11.45
CA ILE A 30 28.39 21.46 10.10
C ILE A 30 27.81 20.09 9.77
N ASP A 31 27.09 19.99 8.66
CA ASP A 31 26.48 18.73 8.26
C ASP A 31 27.52 17.63 8.03
N SER A 32 27.15 16.39 8.38
CA SER A 32 28.01 15.21 8.31
C SER A 32 28.61 14.96 6.92
N TYR A 33 27.86 15.23 5.84
CA TYR A 33 28.36 15.13 4.47
C TYR A 33 29.43 16.20 4.21
N LEU A 34 29.13 17.46 4.57
CA LEU A 34 30.08 18.56 4.44
C LEU A 34 31.37 18.30 5.22
N GLN A 35 31.29 17.76 6.44
CA GLN A 35 32.49 17.40 7.22
C GLN A 35 33.43 16.44 6.46
N ASN A 36 32.88 15.55 5.62
CA ASN A 36 33.69 14.68 4.77
C ASN A 36 34.26 15.41 3.56
N VAL A 37 33.48 16.28 2.91
CA VAL A 37 33.95 17.14 1.81
C VAL A 37 35.12 18.02 2.26
N LEU A 38 35.04 18.60 3.47
CA LEU A 38 36.09 19.45 4.04
C LEU A 38 37.43 18.71 4.21
N LYS A 39 37.40 17.42 4.59
CA LYS A 39 38.62 16.59 4.71
C LYS A 39 39.34 16.42 3.38
N SER A 40 38.61 16.39 2.27
CA SER A 40 39.16 16.24 0.91
C SER A 40 39.40 17.57 0.17
N SER A 41 39.08 18.71 0.78
CA SER A 41 39.14 20.03 0.12
C SER A 41 40.56 20.48 -0.26
N ASN A 42 41.60 19.94 0.39
CA ASN A 42 43.01 20.25 0.14
C ASN A 42 43.35 21.76 0.18
N GLY A 43 42.63 22.55 0.99
CA GLY A 43 42.84 23.99 1.12
C GLY A 43 42.16 24.85 0.05
N ASN A 44 41.41 24.23 -0.87
CA ASN A 44 40.53 24.93 -1.80
C ASN A 44 39.25 25.41 -1.11
N THR A 45 38.58 26.39 -1.71
CA THR A 45 37.25 26.81 -1.27
C THR A 45 36.21 25.75 -1.59
N VAL A 46 35.26 25.54 -0.69
CA VAL A 46 34.12 24.64 -0.84
C VAL A 46 32.85 25.47 -0.91
N ARG A 47 31.95 25.12 -1.84
CA ARG A 47 30.61 25.72 -1.95
C ARG A 47 29.74 25.26 -0.78
N VAL A 48 29.20 26.19 -0.01
CA VAL A 48 28.35 25.90 1.15
C VAL A 48 27.23 26.92 1.27
N TYR A 49 26.18 26.57 2.01
CA TYR A 49 25.21 27.53 2.50
C TYR A 49 24.97 27.35 4.00
N ALA A 50 24.84 28.45 4.72
CA ALA A 50 24.52 28.48 6.13
C ALA A 50 23.04 28.84 6.33
N VAL A 51 22.31 27.93 6.98
CA VAL A 51 20.92 28.13 7.39
C VAL A 51 20.89 28.74 8.79
N LEU A 52 20.30 29.92 8.94
CA LEU A 52 20.14 30.57 10.24
C LEU A 52 18.93 30.03 11.00
N LYS A 53 19.01 30.02 12.34
CA LYS A 53 17.99 29.42 13.22
C LYS A 53 16.62 30.07 13.10
N ASP A 54 16.58 31.40 13.22
CA ASP A 54 15.33 32.15 13.25
C ASP A 54 14.89 32.48 11.83
N ARG A 55 13.70 32.03 11.43
CA ARG A 55 13.16 32.25 10.08
C ARG A 55 11.67 32.59 10.16
N LEU A 56 11.21 33.45 9.26
CA LEU A 56 9.78 33.73 9.11
C LEU A 56 9.09 32.55 8.43
N SER A 57 7.88 32.24 8.89
CA SER A 57 7.00 31.22 8.31
C SER A 57 6.00 31.84 7.33
N LEU A 58 5.38 31.00 6.50
CA LEU A 58 4.24 31.39 5.66
C LEU A 58 3.13 32.08 6.47
N ASN A 59 2.84 31.56 7.67
CA ASN A 59 1.79 32.11 8.53
C ASN A 59 2.16 33.49 9.09
N ASP A 60 3.42 33.72 9.40
CA ASP A 60 3.90 35.04 9.83
C ASP A 60 3.65 36.07 8.72
N LEU A 61 4.09 35.77 7.50
CA LEU A 61 3.93 36.67 6.35
C LEU A 61 2.46 36.90 5.97
N LYS A 62 1.64 35.84 5.95
CA LYS A 62 0.19 35.96 5.73
C LYS A 62 -0.45 36.87 6.78
N SER A 63 -0.08 36.71 8.06
CA SER A 63 -0.62 37.54 9.14
C SER A 63 -0.21 39.02 9.04
N MET A 64 0.97 39.32 8.47
CA MET A 64 1.45 40.69 8.29
C MET A 64 0.83 41.37 7.05
N THR A 65 0.26 40.59 6.12
CA THR A 65 -0.09 41.10 4.78
C THR A 65 -1.50 40.75 4.28
N PHE A 66 -2.33 40.11 5.11
CA PHE A 66 -3.67 39.59 4.78
C PHE A 66 -4.64 40.59 4.12
N ASN A 67 -4.50 41.89 4.37
CA ASN A 67 -5.40 42.94 3.82
C ASN A 67 -4.90 43.54 2.50
N LEU A 68 -3.75 43.11 2.01
CA LEU A 68 -3.11 43.70 0.84
C LEU A 68 -3.51 42.93 -0.42
N LYS A 69 -3.82 43.67 -1.48
CA LYS A 69 -4.01 43.10 -2.81
C LYS A 69 -2.70 42.47 -3.29
N ARG A 70 -2.79 41.42 -4.10
CA ARG A 70 -1.66 40.60 -4.56
C ARG A 70 -0.38 41.37 -4.88
N LYS A 71 -0.42 42.37 -5.77
CA LYS A 71 0.78 43.15 -6.17
C LYS A 71 1.34 44.04 -5.06
N GLU A 72 0.50 44.57 -4.18
CA GLU A 72 0.95 45.34 -3.01
C GLU A 72 1.54 44.41 -1.95
N ARG A 73 0.91 43.23 -1.76
CA ARG A 73 1.40 42.18 -0.88
C ARG A 73 2.77 41.68 -1.32
N GLN A 74 2.97 41.41 -2.61
CA GLN A 74 4.25 40.97 -3.16
C GLN A 74 5.40 41.87 -2.70
N LYS A 75 5.27 43.18 -2.94
CA LYS A 75 6.26 44.19 -2.53
C LYS A 75 6.47 44.21 -1.02
N THR A 76 5.39 44.12 -0.26
CA THR A 76 5.44 44.16 1.21
C THR A 76 6.14 42.93 1.79
N VAL A 77 5.84 41.74 1.27
CA VAL A 77 6.51 40.49 1.68
C VAL A 77 8.00 40.54 1.38
N VAL A 78 8.40 40.98 0.18
CA VAL A 78 9.81 41.15 -0.19
C VAL A 78 10.52 42.10 0.78
N ASN A 79 9.92 43.25 1.11
CA ASN A 79 10.52 44.20 2.05
C ASN A 79 10.65 43.62 3.46
N ILE A 80 9.61 42.93 3.97
CA ILE A 80 9.65 42.27 5.29
C ILE A 80 10.80 41.26 5.35
N LEU A 81 10.95 40.44 4.31
CA LEU A 81 12.00 39.42 4.26
C LEU A 81 13.40 40.04 4.16
N LYS A 82 13.57 41.08 3.34
CA LYS A 82 14.83 41.85 3.24
C LYS A 82 15.20 42.51 4.57
N ASP A 83 14.27 43.19 5.22
CA ASP A 83 14.48 43.86 6.51
C ASP A 83 14.84 42.87 7.61
N TYR A 84 14.13 41.73 7.65
CA TYR A 84 14.40 40.65 8.60
C TYR A 84 15.82 40.08 8.39
N ALA A 85 16.16 39.73 7.15
CA ALA A 85 17.48 39.19 6.81
C ALA A 85 18.61 40.20 7.07
N ALA A 86 18.41 41.48 6.77
CA ALA A 86 19.40 42.52 7.00
C ALA A 86 19.81 42.59 8.48
N GLY A 87 18.87 42.39 9.41
CA GLY A 87 19.15 42.30 10.84
C GLY A 87 19.81 40.97 11.24
N SER A 88 19.23 39.84 10.82
CA SER A 88 19.68 38.52 11.27
C SER A 88 20.99 38.05 10.64
N GLN A 89 21.32 38.49 9.42
CA GLN A 89 22.51 38.08 8.68
C GLN A 89 23.72 39.00 8.89
N GLN A 90 23.52 40.20 9.44
CA GLN A 90 24.51 41.28 9.47
C GLN A 90 25.89 40.84 9.95
N ARG A 91 25.93 40.13 11.08
CA ARG A 91 27.18 39.70 11.74
C ARG A 91 27.95 38.71 10.88
N LEU A 92 27.27 37.69 10.37
CA LEU A 92 27.88 36.66 9.54
C LEU A 92 28.31 37.21 8.17
N LEU A 93 27.49 38.04 7.52
CA LEU A 93 27.88 38.73 6.28
C LEU A 93 29.12 39.60 6.48
N SER A 94 29.19 40.36 7.57
CA SER A 94 30.37 41.19 7.88
C SER A 94 31.64 40.34 8.01
N PHE A 95 31.54 39.18 8.67
CA PHE A 95 32.65 38.25 8.79
C PHE A 95 33.08 37.65 7.45
N LEU A 96 32.13 37.17 6.65
CA LEU A 96 32.42 36.56 5.36
C LEU A 96 33.04 37.56 4.39
N ASN A 97 32.51 38.79 4.34
CA ASN A 97 33.05 39.87 3.51
C ASN A 97 34.46 40.30 3.93
N ASN A 98 34.74 40.40 5.23
CA ASN A 98 36.11 40.70 5.71
C ASN A 98 37.11 39.58 5.35
N ASN A 99 36.66 38.32 5.33
CA ASN A 99 37.49 37.19 4.92
C ASN A 99 37.63 37.03 3.40
N ALA A 100 36.85 37.77 2.61
CA ALA A 100 37.01 37.83 1.17
C ALA A 100 38.31 38.57 0.78
N GLU A 101 38.67 39.63 1.51
CA GLU A 101 39.92 40.38 1.30
C GLU A 101 41.18 39.52 1.49
N GLY A 102 41.09 38.49 2.33
CA GLY A 102 42.16 37.51 2.59
C GLY A 102 42.18 36.31 1.64
N GLY A 103 41.23 36.20 0.70
CA GLY A 103 41.08 35.05 -0.19
C GLY A 103 40.71 33.74 0.52
N ALA A 104 40.18 33.83 1.74
CA ALA A 104 39.64 32.70 2.49
C ALA A 104 38.17 32.43 2.11
N VAL A 105 37.47 33.47 1.68
CA VAL A 105 36.13 33.44 1.09
C VAL A 105 36.23 34.01 -0.33
N THR A 106 35.54 33.44 -1.31
CA THR A 106 35.60 33.89 -2.71
C THR A 106 34.23 34.24 -3.31
N TYR A 107 33.16 33.91 -2.61
CA TYR A 107 31.78 34.18 -3.02
C TYR A 107 30.93 34.33 -1.77
N VAL A 108 30.02 35.30 -1.75
CA VAL A 108 29.05 35.51 -0.68
C VAL A 108 27.78 36.07 -1.31
N LYS A 109 26.63 35.42 -1.08
CA LYS A 109 25.32 35.92 -1.45
C LYS A 109 24.32 35.70 -0.32
N SER A 110 23.57 36.76 -0.02
CA SER A 110 22.44 36.71 0.90
C SER A 110 21.23 36.12 0.19
N ILE A 111 20.70 35.02 0.72
CA ILE A 111 19.40 34.47 0.35
C ILE A 111 18.39 34.95 1.41
N TRP A 112 17.95 36.19 1.28
CA TRP A 112 17.14 36.86 2.29
C TRP A 112 15.76 36.21 2.46
N ALA A 113 15.22 35.61 1.40
CA ALA A 113 13.88 35.04 1.42
C ALA A 113 13.71 33.92 2.46
N ILE A 114 14.72 33.06 2.64
CA ILE A 114 14.70 31.94 3.60
C ILE A 114 15.74 32.08 4.71
N ASN A 115 16.30 33.28 4.87
CA ASN A 115 17.34 33.60 5.83
C ASN A 115 18.57 32.64 5.76
N VAL A 116 19.07 32.45 4.54
CA VAL A 116 20.26 31.63 4.23
C VAL A 116 21.36 32.53 3.69
N ILE A 117 22.63 32.15 3.88
CA ILE A 117 23.77 32.79 3.22
C ILE A 117 24.54 31.71 2.46
N ALA A 118 24.64 31.86 1.14
CA ALA A 118 25.47 31.02 0.28
C ALA A 118 26.87 31.62 0.17
N PHE A 119 27.92 30.82 0.30
CA PHE A 119 29.30 31.30 0.21
C PHE A 119 30.29 30.20 -0.17
N HIS A 120 31.41 30.61 -0.78
CA HIS A 120 32.53 29.71 -1.10
C HIS A 120 33.68 30.03 -0.17
N ALA A 121 34.11 29.07 0.66
CA ALA A 121 35.11 29.33 1.68
C ALA A 121 36.05 28.15 1.92
N LYS A 122 37.26 28.46 2.37
CA LYS A 122 38.21 27.45 2.86
C LYS A 122 37.69 26.82 4.15
N ALA A 123 38.10 25.58 4.41
CA ALA A 123 37.63 24.82 5.56
C ALA A 123 37.79 25.57 6.90
N ASP A 124 38.91 26.28 7.10
CA ASP A 124 39.16 27.04 8.34
C ASP A 124 38.14 28.17 8.55
N ALA A 125 37.76 28.90 7.49
CA ALA A 125 36.75 29.95 7.58
C ALA A 125 35.34 29.40 7.84
N ILE A 126 35.01 28.23 7.28
CA ILE A 126 33.75 27.52 7.55
C ILE A 126 33.69 27.08 9.02
N MET A 127 34.80 26.53 9.54
CA MET A 127 34.91 26.14 10.95
C MET A 127 34.79 27.34 11.88
N GLU A 128 35.44 28.45 11.56
CA GLU A 128 35.37 29.68 12.34
C GLU A 128 33.94 30.25 12.36
N ALA A 129 33.25 30.26 11.22
CA ALA A 129 31.84 30.64 11.13
C ALA A 129 30.97 29.74 12.04
N ALA A 130 31.14 28.42 11.96
CA ALA A 130 30.38 27.48 12.77
C ALA A 130 30.62 27.67 14.28
N GLN A 131 31.85 27.98 14.69
CA GLN A 131 32.24 28.16 16.10
C GLN A 131 31.74 29.48 16.68
N ASN A 132 31.85 30.59 15.93
CA ASN A 132 31.73 31.93 16.50
C ASN A 132 30.34 32.59 16.31
N PHE A 133 29.47 32.01 15.49
CA PHE A 133 28.16 32.59 15.15
C PHE A 133 27.04 31.70 15.66
N GLU A 134 26.37 32.13 16.73
CA GLU A 134 25.30 31.39 17.41
C GLU A 134 24.00 31.35 16.60
N GLU A 135 23.80 32.33 15.72
CA GLU A 135 22.69 32.45 14.78
C GLU A 135 22.67 31.33 13.74
N ILE A 136 23.81 30.71 13.43
CA ILE A 136 23.88 29.56 12.51
C ILE A 136 23.20 28.34 13.15
N GLY A 137 22.22 27.78 12.45
CA GLY A 137 21.63 26.49 12.76
C GLY A 137 22.48 25.34 12.22
N MET A 138 22.73 25.35 10.92
CA MET A 138 23.53 24.34 10.23
C MET A 138 24.20 24.93 8.97
N ILE A 139 25.38 24.43 8.63
CA ILE A 139 26.09 24.70 7.37
C ILE A 139 26.08 23.41 6.55
N TYR A 140 25.58 23.49 5.33
CA TYR A 140 25.48 22.37 4.40
C TYR A 140 26.42 22.56 3.21
N TYR A 141 26.79 21.44 2.60
CA TYR A 141 27.46 21.44 1.30
C TYR A 141 26.47 21.87 0.22
N ASP A 142 26.91 22.74 -0.69
CA ASP A 142 26.14 23.15 -1.87
C ASP A 142 26.71 22.45 -3.11
N PRO A 143 26.12 21.33 -3.55
CA PRO A 143 26.58 20.64 -4.75
C PRO A 143 26.32 21.49 -6.00
N GLN A 144 27.29 21.50 -6.91
CA GLN A 144 27.13 22.06 -8.26
C GLN A 144 26.81 20.92 -9.22
N TYR A 145 25.79 21.11 -10.05
CA TYR A 145 25.33 20.12 -11.02
C TYR A 145 25.64 20.58 -12.44
N ASP A 146 25.89 19.62 -13.33
CA ASP A 146 25.81 19.91 -14.76
C ASP A 146 24.35 20.19 -15.11
N ILE A 147 24.10 21.28 -15.84
CA ILE A 147 22.75 21.73 -16.14
C ILE A 147 21.90 20.66 -16.85
N ASN A 148 22.51 19.77 -17.64
CA ASN A 148 21.81 18.68 -18.33
C ASN A 148 21.34 17.58 -17.35
N GLN A 149 21.85 17.55 -16.13
CA GLN A 149 21.35 16.67 -15.07
C GLN A 149 20.07 17.24 -14.43
N LEU A 150 19.88 18.56 -14.52
CA LEU A 150 18.72 19.27 -13.97
C LEU A 150 17.58 19.35 -14.98
N THR A 151 17.86 19.40 -16.29
CA THR A 151 16.83 19.45 -17.33
C THR A 151 16.00 18.16 -17.38
N ASP A 152 14.71 18.32 -17.64
CA ASP A 152 13.74 17.22 -17.76
C ASP A 152 13.19 17.13 -19.19
N ASP A 153 14.10 17.05 -20.16
CA ASP A 153 13.76 16.76 -21.56
C ASP A 153 13.92 15.27 -21.92
N ASN A 154 13.12 14.82 -22.88
CA ASN A 154 13.20 13.48 -23.47
C ASN A 154 13.90 13.51 -24.83
N GLY A 155 14.82 14.46 -25.02
CA GLY A 155 15.52 14.71 -26.27
C GLY A 155 15.04 15.95 -27.02
N ILE A 156 15.98 16.58 -27.70
CA ILE A 156 15.79 17.79 -28.49
C ILE A 156 16.36 17.56 -29.89
N THR A 157 15.55 17.73 -30.93
CA THR A 157 15.99 17.59 -32.33
C THR A 157 16.02 18.94 -33.01
N LYS A 158 17.24 19.43 -33.33
CA LYS A 158 17.50 20.76 -33.90
C LYS A 158 17.45 20.84 -35.43
N TYR A 159 17.61 19.70 -36.12
CA TYR A 159 17.83 19.66 -37.57
C TYR A 159 16.81 18.75 -38.27
N ASN A 160 16.44 19.12 -39.50
CA ASN A 160 15.67 18.26 -40.40
C ASN A 160 16.53 17.16 -41.03
N GLU A 161 15.93 16.25 -41.83
CA GLU A 161 16.63 15.14 -42.50
C GLU A 161 17.80 15.59 -43.40
N ASP A 162 17.79 16.86 -43.84
CA ASP A 162 18.83 17.47 -44.67
C ASP A 162 19.89 18.23 -43.84
N ASN A 163 19.88 18.07 -42.51
CA ASN A 163 20.80 18.70 -41.56
C ASN A 163 20.71 20.25 -41.52
N ASN A 164 19.58 20.81 -41.96
CA ASN A 164 19.26 22.23 -41.84
C ASN A 164 18.43 22.48 -40.57
N LEU A 165 18.49 23.69 -40.01
CA LEU A 165 17.58 24.08 -38.93
C LEU A 165 16.13 23.81 -39.37
N TYR A 166 15.33 23.21 -38.47
CA TYR A 166 13.94 22.92 -38.76
C TYR A 166 13.23 24.23 -39.14
N THR A 167 12.73 24.27 -40.38
CA THR A 167 12.08 25.44 -40.99
C THR A 167 10.59 25.14 -41.09
N PRO A 168 9.79 25.56 -40.10
CA PRO A 168 8.35 25.32 -40.12
C PRO A 168 7.64 26.19 -41.16
N SER A 169 6.38 25.83 -41.44
CA SER A 169 5.53 26.62 -42.33
C SER A 169 5.29 28.03 -41.76
N PRO A 170 5.29 29.10 -42.58
CA PRO A 170 4.94 30.43 -42.11
C PRO A 170 3.58 30.46 -41.41
N MET A 171 3.56 30.98 -40.19
CA MET A 171 2.39 31.12 -39.31
C MET A 171 1.76 29.79 -38.85
N ALA A 172 2.55 28.72 -38.73
CA ALA A 172 2.09 27.50 -38.07
C ALA A 172 1.89 27.74 -36.55
N ILE A 173 0.80 27.22 -35.98
CA ILE A 173 0.61 27.15 -34.52
C ILE A 173 1.12 25.78 -34.08
N GLN A 174 1.98 25.73 -33.05
CA GLN A 174 2.49 24.43 -32.59
C GLN A 174 1.34 23.53 -32.05
N PRO A 175 1.42 22.20 -32.18
CA PRO A 175 0.33 21.29 -31.80
C PRO A 175 -0.09 21.40 -30.33
N GLY A 176 0.88 21.60 -29.42
CA GLY A 176 0.62 21.72 -27.99
C GLY A 176 -0.38 22.83 -27.65
N LEU A 177 -0.20 24.03 -28.23
CA LEU A 177 -1.11 25.16 -28.01
C LEU A 177 -2.54 24.88 -28.46
N THR A 178 -2.71 24.13 -29.56
CA THR A 178 -4.03 23.74 -30.05
C THR A 178 -4.69 22.72 -29.12
N LEU A 179 -3.93 21.75 -28.61
CA LEU A 179 -4.45 20.71 -27.71
C LEU A 179 -5.02 21.29 -26.40
N ILE A 180 -4.43 22.38 -25.89
CA ILE A 180 -4.86 23.06 -24.67
C ILE A 180 -5.73 24.30 -24.94
N ASN A 181 -6.30 24.44 -26.14
CA ASN A 181 -7.26 25.48 -26.51
C ASN A 181 -6.77 26.94 -26.40
N VAL A 182 -5.47 27.18 -26.50
CA VAL A 182 -4.89 28.53 -26.39
C VAL A 182 -5.33 29.46 -27.54
N PRO A 183 -5.44 29.02 -28.81
CA PRO A 183 -5.91 29.91 -29.90
C PRO A 183 -7.29 30.53 -29.64
N GLN A 184 -8.18 29.85 -28.89
CA GLN A 184 -9.46 30.42 -28.49
C GLN A 184 -9.31 31.59 -27.50
N VAL A 185 -8.31 31.56 -26.63
CA VAL A 185 -7.99 32.68 -25.71
C VAL A 185 -7.52 33.90 -26.52
N TRP A 186 -6.62 33.71 -27.48
CA TRP A 186 -6.17 34.80 -28.34
C TRP A 186 -7.29 35.42 -29.17
N ALA A 187 -8.27 34.60 -29.60
CA ALA A 187 -9.46 35.09 -30.29
C ALA A 187 -10.33 36.00 -29.39
N MET A 188 -10.23 35.88 -28.05
CA MET A 188 -10.85 36.81 -27.09
C MET A 188 -10.05 38.11 -26.90
N GLY A 189 -8.88 38.24 -27.51
CA GLY A 189 -8.04 39.44 -27.49
C GLY A 189 -7.01 39.48 -26.36
N ASP A 190 -6.89 38.42 -25.56
CA ASP A 190 -5.84 38.28 -24.55
C ASP A 190 -4.75 37.29 -25.00
N SER A 191 -3.51 37.62 -24.70
CA SER A 191 -2.35 36.77 -24.94
C SER A 191 -1.22 37.04 -23.93
N GLY A 192 -1.56 37.40 -22.68
CA GLY A 192 -0.62 37.49 -21.56
C GLY A 192 -0.08 38.90 -21.28
N LYS A 193 -0.71 39.96 -21.82
CA LYS A 193 -0.17 41.33 -21.71
C LYS A 193 -0.12 41.78 -20.24
N GLY A 194 1.04 42.31 -19.81
CA GLY A 194 1.20 42.94 -18.49
C GLY A 194 1.64 41.99 -17.38
N VAL A 195 1.85 40.72 -17.70
CA VAL A 195 2.37 39.70 -16.79
C VAL A 195 3.88 39.55 -16.99
N VAL A 196 4.62 39.43 -15.89
CA VAL A 196 6.07 39.12 -15.90
C VAL A 196 6.28 37.67 -15.46
N VAL A 197 7.03 36.90 -16.24
CA VAL A 197 7.32 35.49 -15.98
C VAL A 197 8.81 35.30 -15.73
N GLY A 198 9.21 34.69 -14.63
CA GLY A 198 10.59 34.24 -14.42
C GLY A 198 10.79 32.83 -14.98
N ASN A 199 11.71 32.66 -15.93
CA ASN A 199 12.05 31.36 -16.50
C ASN A 199 13.38 30.83 -15.96
N PHE A 200 13.32 29.70 -15.26
CA PHE A 200 14.42 29.14 -14.50
C PHE A 200 14.90 27.91 -15.23
N ASP A 201 15.99 28.07 -15.96
CA ASP A 201 16.42 27.08 -16.95
C ASP A 201 17.93 27.20 -17.19
N SER A 202 18.44 26.43 -18.13
CA SER A 202 19.79 26.46 -18.68
C SER A 202 20.21 27.75 -19.42
N GLY A 203 19.47 28.85 -19.27
CA GLY A 203 19.61 30.07 -20.07
C GLY A 203 18.88 29.99 -21.43
N ALA A 204 18.78 31.10 -22.15
CA ALA A 204 18.04 31.16 -23.41
C ALA A 204 18.69 32.12 -24.41
N ASP A 205 18.63 31.77 -25.70
CA ASP A 205 18.97 32.68 -26.81
C ASP A 205 17.90 33.79 -26.89
N TRP A 206 18.07 34.80 -26.05
CA TRP A 206 17.15 35.92 -25.94
C TRP A 206 17.17 36.83 -27.17
N THR A 207 18.21 36.71 -28.02
CA THR A 207 18.31 37.45 -29.29
C THR A 207 17.42 36.86 -30.39
N HIS A 208 16.85 35.66 -30.16
CA HIS A 208 15.94 35.02 -31.10
C HIS A 208 14.78 35.97 -31.47
N PRO A 209 14.47 36.17 -32.77
CA PRO A 209 13.47 37.18 -33.18
C PRO A 209 12.07 37.00 -32.58
N ASP A 210 11.66 35.76 -32.29
CA ASP A 210 10.38 35.48 -31.61
C ASP A 210 10.38 35.75 -30.11
N LEU A 211 11.55 35.88 -29.49
CA LEU A 211 11.72 36.03 -28.05
C LEU A 211 12.08 37.47 -27.69
N ALA A 212 13.02 38.09 -28.41
CA ALA A 212 13.58 39.40 -28.10
C ALA A 212 12.53 40.49 -27.78
N PRO A 213 11.42 40.64 -28.55
CA PRO A 213 10.39 41.64 -28.22
C PRO A 213 9.70 41.42 -26.87
N ASN A 214 9.77 40.21 -26.32
CA ASN A 214 9.10 39.79 -25.09
C ASN A 214 10.08 39.56 -23.93
N ILE A 215 11.37 39.79 -24.11
CA ILE A 215 12.32 39.81 -23.00
C ILE A 215 11.98 40.96 -22.06
N TRP A 216 12.03 40.69 -20.76
CA TRP A 216 11.88 41.70 -19.71
C TRP A 216 13.14 42.55 -19.65
N ASN A 217 12.97 43.86 -19.47
CA ASN A 217 14.07 44.82 -19.35
C ASN A 217 14.14 45.29 -17.90
N ASN A 218 15.29 45.12 -17.25
CA ASN A 218 15.53 45.70 -15.93
C ASN A 218 15.79 47.21 -16.06
N LEU A 219 14.73 48.01 -16.08
CA LEU A 219 14.86 49.47 -16.14
C LEU A 219 15.51 50.10 -14.89
N GLY A 220 15.87 49.30 -13.87
CA GLY A 220 16.77 49.74 -12.80
C GLY A 220 18.21 49.98 -13.28
N GLU A 221 18.59 49.34 -14.39
CA GLU A 221 19.93 49.40 -15.02
C GLU A 221 19.94 50.23 -16.31
N ASP A 222 18.84 50.94 -16.61
CA ASP A 222 18.73 51.88 -17.74
C ASP A 222 19.48 53.18 -17.38
N PHE A 223 20.79 53.18 -17.62
CA PHE A 223 21.73 54.21 -17.21
C PHE A 223 21.57 55.49 -18.04
N ASP A 224 21.29 55.36 -19.34
CA ASP A 224 21.16 56.51 -20.23
C ASP A 224 19.72 57.09 -20.31
N GLY A 225 18.74 56.34 -19.80
CA GLY A 225 17.37 56.77 -19.56
C GLY A 225 16.47 56.72 -20.80
N ASP A 226 16.80 55.89 -21.79
CA ASP A 226 16.07 55.80 -23.05
C ASP A 226 14.87 54.82 -23.00
N GLY A 227 14.75 54.06 -21.92
CA GLY A 227 13.62 53.19 -21.61
C GLY A 227 13.77 51.74 -22.05
N HIS A 228 14.96 51.30 -22.46
CA HIS A 228 15.25 49.90 -22.77
C HIS A 228 16.68 49.51 -22.41
N THR A 229 16.89 48.26 -22.01
CA THR A 229 18.23 47.70 -21.72
C THR A 229 18.77 46.81 -22.85
N MET A 230 18.05 46.79 -23.97
CA MET A 230 18.43 46.07 -25.18
C MET A 230 17.94 46.79 -26.43
N GLU A 231 18.78 46.80 -27.46
CA GLU A 231 18.46 47.46 -28.73
C GLU A 231 18.85 46.62 -29.95
N TRP A 232 18.23 46.97 -31.09
CA TRP A 232 18.54 46.36 -32.38
C TRP A 232 19.64 47.12 -33.10
N ASN A 233 20.83 46.53 -33.25
CA ASN A 233 21.98 47.19 -33.86
C ASN A 233 21.97 47.20 -35.41
N GLY A 234 20.87 46.76 -36.04
CA GLY A 234 20.76 46.59 -37.49
C GLY A 234 20.90 45.15 -37.97
N SER A 235 21.43 44.22 -37.16
CA SER A 235 21.59 42.81 -37.53
C SER A 235 21.20 41.81 -36.43
N THR A 236 21.38 42.15 -35.16
CA THR A 236 20.99 41.31 -34.01
C THR A 236 20.59 42.21 -32.85
N TRP A 237 19.83 41.65 -31.92
CA TRP A 237 19.64 42.26 -30.61
C TRP A 237 20.95 42.20 -29.82
N ILE A 238 21.26 43.28 -29.12
CA ILE A 238 22.40 43.44 -28.22
C ILE A 238 21.94 44.10 -26.92
N PHE A 239 22.72 43.97 -25.85
CA PHE A 239 22.56 44.84 -24.70
C PHE A 239 22.87 46.27 -25.12
N ASP A 240 22.14 47.22 -24.54
CA ASP A 240 22.30 48.62 -24.86
C ASP A 240 23.73 49.09 -24.52
N PRO A 241 24.54 49.52 -25.50
CA PRO A 241 25.87 50.04 -25.21
C PRO A 241 25.88 51.29 -24.32
N GLY A 242 24.76 52.02 -24.24
CA GLY A 242 24.53 53.15 -23.34
C GLY A 242 24.44 52.74 -21.87
N ASP A 243 23.98 51.52 -21.61
CA ASP A 243 23.73 51.00 -20.26
C ASP A 243 24.89 50.21 -19.66
N VAL A 244 25.78 49.64 -20.48
CA VAL A 244 26.90 48.83 -20.00
C VAL A 244 27.96 49.69 -19.30
N ASN A 245 27.90 49.75 -17.97
CA ASN A 245 28.82 50.54 -17.15
C ASN A 245 29.58 49.71 -16.09
N ASN A 246 29.27 48.42 -15.94
CA ASN A 246 29.80 47.51 -14.91
C ASN A 246 29.50 47.97 -13.47
N ILE A 247 28.34 48.56 -13.25
CA ILE A 247 27.84 49.02 -11.95
C ILE A 247 26.50 48.33 -11.70
N ASP A 248 26.20 48.05 -10.44
CA ASP A 248 24.87 47.60 -10.00
C ASP A 248 24.08 48.87 -9.67
N ASP A 249 23.37 49.41 -10.66
CA ASP A 249 22.73 50.73 -10.59
C ASP A 249 21.50 50.72 -9.65
N ASP A 250 20.80 49.59 -9.57
CA ASP A 250 19.65 49.43 -8.68
C ASP A 250 20.01 48.85 -7.29
N ASN A 251 21.29 48.54 -7.04
CA ASN A 251 21.87 48.00 -5.80
C ASN A 251 21.22 46.68 -5.33
N ASN A 252 20.86 45.81 -6.27
CA ASN A 252 20.27 44.50 -5.98
C ASN A 252 21.33 43.39 -5.72
N GLY A 253 22.61 43.69 -5.93
CA GLY A 253 23.75 42.79 -5.82
C GLY A 253 24.20 42.13 -7.13
N PHE A 254 23.65 42.52 -8.28
CA PHE A 254 23.90 41.98 -9.61
C PHE A 254 24.23 43.14 -10.57
N VAL A 255 25.42 43.09 -11.17
CA VAL A 255 25.95 44.17 -12.01
C VAL A 255 25.41 44.05 -13.42
N ASP A 256 24.84 45.13 -13.98
CA ASP A 256 24.35 45.20 -15.36
C ASP A 256 23.33 44.08 -15.68
N ASP A 257 22.44 43.70 -14.75
CA ASP A 257 21.49 42.57 -14.87
C ASP A 257 20.26 42.87 -15.76
N PHE A 258 20.53 43.26 -17.01
CA PHE A 258 19.57 43.83 -17.95
C PHE A 258 18.32 43.00 -18.24
N ILE A 259 18.43 41.67 -18.20
CA ILE A 259 17.38 40.73 -18.65
C ILE A 259 17.15 39.55 -17.70
N GLY A 260 17.90 39.52 -16.60
CA GLY A 260 18.07 38.35 -15.72
C GLY A 260 19.54 38.09 -15.43
N TRP A 261 19.88 36.86 -15.02
CA TRP A 261 21.19 36.55 -14.45
C TRP A 261 21.69 35.13 -14.74
N ASP A 262 22.99 34.98 -14.99
CA ASP A 262 23.69 33.70 -15.03
C ASP A 262 24.38 33.44 -13.67
N TYR A 263 23.81 32.55 -12.86
CA TYR A 263 24.37 32.18 -11.56
C TYR A 263 25.52 31.16 -11.67
N GLU A 264 25.59 30.41 -12.78
CA GLU A 264 26.65 29.44 -13.02
C GLU A 264 27.99 30.15 -13.22
N ASN A 265 27.98 31.19 -14.06
CA ASN A 265 29.16 32.01 -14.36
C ASN A 265 29.26 33.28 -13.51
N ASN A 266 28.17 33.63 -12.80
CA ASN A 266 28.03 34.86 -12.02
C ASN A 266 28.27 36.11 -12.89
N ASP A 267 27.52 36.22 -13.99
CA ASP A 267 27.53 37.35 -14.92
C ASP A 267 26.11 37.71 -15.42
N ASN A 268 26.02 38.80 -16.19
CA ASN A 268 24.77 39.36 -16.69
C ASN A 268 24.24 38.71 -17.98
N ASN A 269 24.85 37.63 -18.46
CA ASN A 269 24.53 37.06 -19.76
C ASN A 269 23.99 35.63 -19.67
N PRO A 270 22.69 35.45 -19.38
CA PRO A 270 22.07 34.12 -19.28
C PRO A 270 21.80 33.46 -20.65
N SER A 271 22.66 33.68 -21.66
CA SER A 271 22.35 33.43 -23.07
C SER A 271 23.09 32.31 -23.77
N GLU A 272 24.10 31.64 -23.17
CA GLU A 272 25.11 30.83 -23.88
C GLU A 272 24.59 29.61 -24.71
N GLY A 273 23.80 29.86 -25.77
CA GLY A 273 23.38 28.89 -26.78
C GLY A 273 22.53 27.73 -26.28
N SER A 274 21.91 27.80 -25.09
CA SER A 274 21.19 26.67 -24.54
C SER A 274 19.95 26.32 -25.35
N SER A 275 19.90 25.06 -25.77
CA SER A 275 18.77 24.49 -26.50
C SER A 275 17.52 24.43 -25.64
N HIS A 276 17.66 24.02 -24.39
CA HIS A 276 16.55 23.67 -23.52
C HIS A 276 15.83 24.93 -23.06
N GLY A 277 16.54 25.91 -22.49
CA GLY A 277 15.90 27.12 -22.00
C GLY A 277 15.41 28.06 -23.10
N THR A 278 16.01 28.02 -24.30
CA THR A 278 15.42 28.67 -25.49
C THR A 278 14.08 28.05 -25.85
N ALA A 279 13.92 26.72 -25.76
CA ALA A 279 12.64 26.07 -26.01
C ALA A 279 11.59 26.39 -24.94
N THR A 280 11.95 26.38 -23.66
CA THR A 280 11.01 26.67 -22.57
C THR A 280 10.54 28.12 -22.62
N THR A 281 11.45 29.06 -22.85
CA THR A 281 11.15 30.49 -23.10
C THR A 281 10.19 30.65 -24.29
N GLY A 282 10.45 29.93 -25.39
CA GLY A 282 9.60 29.95 -26.58
C GLY A 282 8.19 29.41 -26.39
N ILE A 283 8.01 28.41 -25.53
CA ILE A 283 6.68 27.86 -25.19
C ILE A 283 5.86 28.86 -24.37
N VAL A 284 6.51 29.71 -23.58
CA VAL A 284 5.80 30.77 -22.83
C VAL A 284 5.50 31.95 -23.74
N VAL A 285 6.52 32.58 -24.35
CA VAL A 285 6.40 33.92 -24.97
C VAL A 285 6.74 34.00 -26.45
N GLY A 286 7.09 32.91 -27.14
CA GLY A 286 7.45 32.97 -28.55
C GLY A 286 6.31 33.51 -29.42
N ASN A 287 6.51 34.64 -30.07
CA ASN A 287 5.45 35.40 -30.75
C ASN A 287 5.25 35.08 -32.24
N GLY A 288 6.01 34.11 -32.78
CA GLY A 288 5.90 33.64 -34.15
C GLY A 288 6.28 34.63 -35.25
N THR A 289 6.92 35.76 -34.91
CA THR A 289 7.37 36.78 -35.88
C THR A 289 8.26 36.20 -36.99
N ASN A 290 8.98 35.12 -36.67
CA ASN A 290 9.94 34.44 -37.52
C ASN A 290 9.40 33.14 -38.13
N GLY A 291 8.10 32.82 -37.99
CA GLY A 291 7.52 31.60 -38.55
C GLY A 291 6.43 30.92 -37.71
N THR A 292 6.76 30.32 -36.56
CA THR A 292 5.83 29.47 -35.80
C THR A 292 5.40 30.14 -34.51
N GLN A 293 4.10 30.22 -34.28
CA GLN A 293 3.56 30.63 -32.99
C GLN A 293 3.79 29.51 -31.96
N THR A 294 4.78 29.69 -31.09
CA THR A 294 5.19 28.72 -30.06
C THR A 294 4.68 29.08 -28.66
N GLY A 295 4.54 30.36 -28.36
CA GLY A 295 4.22 30.88 -27.04
C GLY A 295 2.75 30.78 -26.69
N VAL A 296 2.41 30.33 -25.48
CA VAL A 296 1.05 30.39 -24.91
C VAL A 296 0.61 31.83 -24.64
N ALA A 297 1.53 32.64 -24.09
CA ALA A 297 1.32 34.02 -23.65
C ALA A 297 2.29 34.97 -24.39
N PRO A 298 2.16 35.14 -25.73
CA PRO A 298 3.13 35.87 -26.56
C PRO A 298 3.20 37.39 -26.35
N ARG A 299 2.49 37.96 -25.35
CA ARG A 299 2.61 39.37 -24.92
C ARG A 299 3.02 39.53 -23.46
N ALA A 300 3.29 38.43 -22.76
CA ALA A 300 3.94 38.47 -21.45
C ALA A 300 5.41 38.86 -21.59
N LYS A 301 6.01 39.35 -20.51
CA LYS A 301 7.44 39.63 -20.43
C LYS A 301 8.15 38.52 -19.67
N ILE A 302 9.36 38.13 -20.09
CA ILE A 302 10.08 37.00 -19.51
C ILE A 302 11.48 37.39 -19.00
N ILE A 303 11.80 37.00 -17.77
CA ILE A 303 13.12 37.11 -17.14
C ILE A 303 13.84 35.78 -17.34
N ILE A 304 15.12 35.81 -17.71
CA ILE A 304 15.90 34.58 -17.95
C ILE A 304 16.87 34.37 -16.78
N LEU A 305 16.71 33.26 -16.06
CA LEU A 305 17.50 32.95 -14.88
C LEU A 305 18.17 31.58 -15.05
N LYS A 306 19.50 31.55 -14.91
CA LYS A 306 20.32 30.35 -15.14
C LYS A 306 20.99 29.84 -13.85
N PRO A 307 20.31 29.01 -13.04
CA PRO A 307 20.89 28.44 -11.81
C PRO A 307 21.74 27.18 -12.10
N SER A 308 22.70 26.86 -11.21
CA SER A 308 23.61 25.70 -11.34
C SER A 308 23.71 24.78 -10.09
N GLY A 309 23.00 25.13 -9.02
CA GLY A 309 22.96 24.43 -7.74
C GLY A 309 21.69 24.76 -6.96
N GLU A 310 21.48 24.15 -5.80
CA GLU A 310 20.28 24.42 -4.99
C GLU A 310 20.23 25.86 -4.50
N SER A 311 21.37 26.38 -4.00
CA SER A 311 21.44 27.75 -3.50
C SER A 311 21.25 28.80 -4.61
N ASP A 312 21.76 28.53 -5.81
CA ASP A 312 21.56 29.38 -6.99
C ASP A 312 20.09 29.37 -7.44
N TYR A 313 19.39 28.24 -7.31
CA TYR A 313 17.96 28.15 -7.60
C TYR A 313 17.14 28.99 -6.63
N TRP A 314 17.43 28.93 -5.33
CA TRP A 314 16.77 29.79 -4.33
C TRP A 314 17.10 31.28 -4.55
N LEU A 315 18.31 31.61 -5.01
CA LEU A 315 18.68 32.97 -5.44
C LEU A 315 17.88 33.41 -6.66
N ALA A 316 17.66 32.54 -7.66
CA ALA A 316 16.79 32.83 -8.79
C ALA A 316 15.34 33.08 -8.34
N GLN A 317 14.84 32.28 -7.38
CA GLN A 317 13.50 32.44 -6.82
C GLN A 317 13.35 33.81 -6.15
N GLN A 318 14.33 34.20 -5.31
CA GLN A 318 14.27 35.50 -4.65
C GLN A 318 14.41 36.67 -5.64
N TYR A 319 15.23 36.50 -6.69
CA TYR A 319 15.40 37.51 -7.73
C TYR A 319 14.08 37.74 -8.46
N ALA A 320 13.40 36.67 -8.87
CA ALA A 320 12.08 36.76 -9.48
C ALA A 320 11.06 37.43 -8.55
N MET A 321 11.11 37.14 -7.25
CA MET A 321 10.28 37.84 -6.25
C MET A 321 10.56 39.34 -6.22
N ASP A 322 11.85 39.73 -6.19
CA ASP A 322 12.28 41.12 -6.10
C ASP A 322 11.92 41.94 -7.34
N LYS A 323 12.12 41.36 -8.53
CA LYS A 323 11.77 41.98 -9.82
C LYS A 323 10.27 41.95 -10.13
N GLY A 324 9.46 41.43 -9.21
CA GLY A 324 8.00 41.50 -9.29
C GLY A 324 7.37 40.52 -10.27
N ALA A 325 8.02 39.37 -10.51
CA ALA A 325 7.48 38.31 -11.34
C ALA A 325 6.11 37.86 -10.82
N ASP A 326 5.17 37.65 -11.72
CA ASP A 326 3.83 37.13 -11.42
C ASP A 326 3.81 35.60 -11.37
N VAL A 327 4.57 35.01 -12.28
CA VAL A 327 4.67 33.56 -12.48
C VAL A 327 6.14 33.20 -12.51
N VAL A 328 6.50 32.12 -11.84
CA VAL A 328 7.77 31.42 -12.03
C VAL A 328 7.46 30.15 -12.80
N THR A 329 8.21 29.88 -13.85
CA THR A 329 8.19 28.60 -14.54
C THR A 329 9.59 28.03 -14.54
N SER A 330 9.70 26.76 -14.14
CA SER A 330 10.98 26.09 -14.07
C SER A 330 10.89 24.67 -14.60
N SER A 331 11.70 24.41 -15.60
CA SER A 331 11.86 23.09 -16.22
C SER A 331 13.14 22.41 -15.75
N LEU A 332 13.54 22.71 -14.52
CA LEU A 332 14.68 22.11 -13.82
C LEU A 332 14.16 21.35 -12.60
N SER A 333 14.74 20.19 -12.33
CA SER A 333 14.42 19.43 -11.13
C SER A 333 15.65 18.79 -10.47
N TYR A 334 15.58 18.72 -9.14
CA TYR A 334 16.60 18.16 -8.25
C TYR A 334 16.17 16.77 -7.82
N LYS A 335 16.94 15.77 -8.27
CA LYS A 335 16.51 14.38 -8.34
C LYS A 335 16.93 13.60 -7.11
N TRP A 336 16.10 12.64 -6.69
CA TRP A 336 16.31 11.86 -5.46
C TRP A 336 17.66 11.15 -5.38
N TYR A 337 18.19 10.68 -6.51
CA TYR A 337 19.47 9.97 -6.56
C TYR A 337 20.70 10.87 -6.60
N PHE A 338 20.55 12.19 -6.47
CA PHE A 338 21.69 13.09 -6.29
C PHE A 338 22.40 12.79 -4.95
N SER A 339 23.69 13.14 -4.87
CA SER A 339 24.54 12.91 -3.69
C SER A 339 25.26 14.20 -3.30
N PRO A 340 24.89 14.88 -2.19
CA PRO A 340 23.78 14.51 -1.30
C PRO A 340 22.42 14.60 -2.01
N GLN A 341 21.40 13.94 -1.47
CA GLN A 341 20.02 14.12 -1.93
C GLN A 341 19.59 15.58 -1.79
N PRO A 342 18.50 16.02 -2.45
CA PRO A 342 18.08 17.42 -2.37
C PRO A 342 17.54 17.85 -1.00
N ASN A 343 17.77 19.11 -0.61
CA ASN A 343 17.28 19.67 0.64
C ASN A 343 15.80 20.08 0.55
N TYR A 344 14.90 19.08 0.57
CA TYR A 344 13.45 19.27 0.49
C TYR A 344 12.88 20.28 1.50
N PRO A 345 13.31 20.31 2.79
CA PRO A 345 12.87 21.35 3.71
C PRO A 345 13.13 22.78 3.22
N MET A 346 14.26 23.04 2.57
CA MET A 346 14.61 24.38 2.08
C MET A 346 13.86 24.73 0.80
N PHE A 347 13.67 23.77 -0.12
CA PHE A 347 12.76 23.97 -1.27
C PHE A 347 11.33 24.27 -0.82
N ARG A 348 10.82 23.55 0.18
CA ARG A 348 9.49 23.82 0.76
C ARG A 348 9.43 25.21 1.37
N GLN A 349 10.44 25.59 2.14
CA GLN A 349 10.46 26.92 2.75
C GLN A 349 10.52 28.04 1.70
N MET A 350 11.29 27.88 0.62
CA MET A 350 11.38 28.92 -0.42
C MET A 350 10.07 29.08 -1.17
N THR A 351 9.40 27.96 -1.49
CA THR A 351 8.10 27.96 -2.18
C THR A 351 6.95 28.46 -1.28
N ASP A 352 7.07 28.33 0.05
CA ASP A 352 6.21 29.02 1.01
C ASP A 352 6.37 30.55 0.91
N MET A 353 7.59 31.07 0.74
CA MET A 353 7.82 32.53 0.62
C MET A 353 7.27 33.08 -0.70
N GLU A 354 7.42 32.33 -1.80
CA GLU A 354 6.78 32.66 -3.08
C GLU A 354 5.25 32.72 -2.95
N LEU A 355 4.65 31.74 -2.27
CA LEU A 355 3.21 31.71 -2.03
C LEU A 355 2.77 32.93 -1.22
N ALA A 356 3.52 33.30 -0.17
CA ALA A 356 3.24 34.51 0.61
C ALA A 356 3.30 35.78 -0.26
N ALA A 357 4.28 35.86 -1.15
CA ALA A 357 4.43 36.96 -2.11
C ALA A 357 3.39 36.95 -3.24
N GLY A 358 2.52 35.93 -3.31
CA GLY A 358 1.48 35.83 -4.32
C GLY A 358 1.98 35.36 -5.70
N ILE A 359 3.12 34.67 -5.75
CA ILE A 359 3.70 34.16 -7.00
C ILE A 359 3.17 32.76 -7.29
N VAL A 360 2.81 32.51 -8.55
CA VAL A 360 2.44 31.18 -9.04
C VAL A 360 3.71 30.50 -9.55
N HIS A 361 4.03 29.31 -9.07
CA HIS A 361 5.20 28.56 -9.53
C HIS A 361 4.74 27.31 -10.29
N THR A 362 5.10 27.16 -11.56
CA THR A 362 4.92 25.91 -12.31
C THR A 362 6.25 25.18 -12.46
N ASN A 363 6.36 23.94 -12.00
CA ASN A 363 7.63 23.18 -12.06
C ASN A 363 7.47 21.82 -12.75
N SER A 364 8.50 21.36 -13.46
CA SER A 364 8.57 19.97 -13.91
C SER A 364 8.65 19.02 -12.71
N THR A 365 8.04 17.84 -12.81
CA THR A 365 8.17 16.81 -11.75
C THR A 365 9.33 15.85 -11.97
N SER A 366 10.20 16.09 -12.97
CA SER A 366 11.19 15.16 -13.58
C SER A 366 10.67 14.36 -14.79
N ASN A 367 11.53 13.52 -15.38
CA ASN A 367 11.18 12.46 -16.34
C ASN A 367 11.51 11.05 -15.79
N ASP A 368 11.54 10.89 -14.47
CA ASP A 368 11.95 9.65 -13.79
C ASP A 368 10.81 8.64 -13.59
N GLY A 369 9.72 8.74 -14.37
CA GLY A 369 8.63 7.77 -14.36
C GLY A 369 9.14 6.35 -14.66
N GLY A 370 9.13 5.48 -13.65
CA GLY A 370 9.64 4.10 -13.77
C GLY A 370 11.16 3.96 -13.65
N ASN A 371 11.88 5.02 -13.26
CA ASN A 371 13.32 4.97 -13.02
C ASN A 371 13.62 4.26 -11.68
N SER A 372 14.40 3.18 -11.71
CA SER A 372 14.78 2.44 -10.50
C SER A 372 15.68 3.22 -9.53
N SER A 373 16.37 4.26 -10.01
CA SER A 373 17.21 5.12 -9.16
C SER A 373 16.39 6.17 -8.39
N ALA A 374 15.17 6.46 -8.84
CA ALA A 374 14.20 7.28 -8.12
C ALA A 374 12.89 6.48 -8.02
N PRO A 375 12.81 5.46 -7.16
CA PRO A 375 11.62 4.64 -7.05
C PRO A 375 10.43 5.50 -6.60
N VAL A 376 9.21 5.13 -7.00
CA VAL A 376 7.99 5.72 -6.43
C VAL A 376 8.04 5.54 -4.92
N PRO A 377 7.85 6.59 -4.12
CA PRO A 377 7.27 7.89 -4.50
C PRO A 377 8.26 9.03 -4.84
N PHE A 378 9.57 8.76 -4.90
CA PHE A 378 10.64 9.75 -5.10
C PHE A 378 11.02 10.05 -6.55
N ASN A 379 10.30 9.50 -7.53
CA ASN A 379 10.41 9.90 -8.94
C ASN A 379 9.89 11.32 -9.20
N ILE A 380 9.12 11.90 -8.27
CA ILE A 380 8.71 13.30 -8.33
C ILE A 380 9.80 14.14 -7.65
N SER A 381 10.52 14.91 -8.45
CA SER A 381 11.69 15.67 -8.03
C SER A 381 11.32 17.05 -7.46
N ALA A 382 12.23 17.63 -6.68
CA ALA A 382 12.06 18.99 -6.16
C ALA A 382 12.36 20.06 -7.23
N PRO A 383 11.69 21.24 -7.19
CA PRO A 383 10.61 21.58 -6.26
C PRO A 383 9.22 21.09 -6.72
N GLY A 384 9.09 20.40 -7.87
CA GLY A 384 7.80 19.87 -8.36
C GLY A 384 7.02 19.00 -7.37
N ASN A 385 7.74 18.39 -6.41
CA ASN A 385 7.18 17.63 -5.29
C ASN A 385 6.53 18.48 -4.17
N CYS A 386 6.77 19.78 -4.10
CA CYS A 386 6.19 20.67 -3.07
C CYS A 386 4.67 20.79 -3.24
N PRO A 387 3.86 20.93 -2.17
CA PRO A 387 2.40 20.96 -2.28
C PRO A 387 1.86 22.13 -3.12
N GLY A 388 0.70 21.92 -3.75
CA GLY A 388 0.03 22.95 -4.54
C GLY A 388 -0.37 24.20 -3.74
N PRO A 389 -0.64 25.34 -4.43
CA PRO A 389 -1.23 26.54 -3.81
C PRO A 389 -2.65 26.36 -3.27
N TRP A 390 -3.30 25.27 -3.68
CA TRP A 390 -4.68 24.94 -3.35
C TRP A 390 -4.83 23.42 -3.26
N VAL A 391 -5.69 22.99 -2.33
CA VAL A 391 -6.00 21.57 -2.10
C VAL A 391 -7.19 21.17 -2.95
N HIS A 392 -6.98 20.24 -3.85
CA HIS A 392 -8.07 19.66 -4.64
C HIS A 392 -9.03 18.87 -3.73
N PRO A 393 -10.36 18.90 -3.93
CA PRO A 393 -11.32 18.15 -3.09
C PRO A 393 -11.04 16.65 -2.95
N ASP A 394 -10.46 16.03 -3.99
CA ASP A 394 -10.07 14.62 -3.97
C ASP A 394 -8.81 14.34 -3.12
N GLN A 395 -8.02 15.37 -2.78
CA GLN A 395 -6.95 15.30 -1.79
C GLN A 395 -7.56 15.40 -0.39
N THR A 396 -8.16 14.30 0.07
CA THR A 396 -8.90 14.29 1.36
C THR A 396 -7.98 14.46 2.59
N LEU A 397 -6.70 14.07 2.47
CA LEU A 397 -5.67 14.39 3.47
C LEU A 397 -5.15 15.80 3.22
N VAL A 398 -5.44 16.71 4.15
CA VAL A 398 -5.08 18.12 4.01
C VAL A 398 -3.86 18.46 4.85
N GLY A 399 -2.81 18.91 4.17
CA GLY A 399 -1.58 19.42 4.76
C GLY A 399 -1.34 20.90 4.42
N GLY A 400 -0.13 21.38 4.66
CA GLY A 400 0.31 22.70 4.25
C GLY A 400 0.39 22.87 2.73
N LEU A 401 0.48 24.12 2.29
CA LEU A 401 0.46 24.55 0.88
C LEU A 401 1.77 25.25 0.53
N SER A 402 2.12 25.29 -0.76
CA SER A 402 3.24 26.08 -1.30
C SER A 402 2.86 26.71 -2.66
N SER A 403 3.77 27.41 -3.33
CA SER A 403 3.51 28.07 -4.62
C SER A 403 3.42 27.09 -5.82
N VAL A 404 3.79 25.81 -5.66
CA VAL A 404 4.17 24.94 -6.78
C VAL A 404 3.04 24.11 -7.37
N ILE A 405 2.77 24.31 -8.65
CA ILE A 405 1.95 23.45 -9.52
C ILE A 405 2.90 22.53 -10.31
N GLY A 406 2.92 21.25 -9.95
CA GLY A 406 3.77 20.22 -10.58
C GLY A 406 3.14 19.67 -11.86
N SER A 407 3.91 19.59 -12.95
CA SER A 407 3.41 19.21 -14.28
C SER A 407 3.54 17.72 -14.59
N ALA A 408 2.49 17.14 -15.18
CA ALA A 408 2.55 15.88 -15.91
C ALA A 408 2.74 16.14 -17.42
N ASN A 409 3.36 15.20 -18.12
CA ASN A 409 3.61 15.31 -19.56
C ASN A 409 2.65 14.43 -20.39
N VAL A 410 1.85 15.03 -21.27
CA VAL A 410 1.11 14.33 -22.33
C VAL A 410 1.73 14.57 -23.70
N ASP A 411 1.52 13.62 -24.61
CA ASP A 411 1.88 13.76 -26.02
C ASP A 411 0.87 14.62 -26.77
N ALA A 412 1.34 15.65 -27.48
CA ALA A 412 0.47 16.63 -28.14
C ALA A 412 -0.36 16.04 -29.30
N GLY A 413 0.08 14.94 -29.91
CA GLY A 413 -0.61 14.30 -31.03
C GLY A 413 -1.68 13.29 -30.59
N SER A 414 -1.36 12.49 -29.59
CA SER A 414 -2.22 11.40 -29.09
C SER A 414 -2.99 11.73 -27.83
N ASP A 415 -2.59 12.79 -27.10
CA ASP A 415 -3.19 13.25 -25.85
C ASP A 415 -3.14 12.19 -24.71
N ASN A 416 -2.20 11.26 -24.81
CA ASN A 416 -1.92 10.26 -23.79
C ASN A 416 -0.73 10.69 -22.93
N ILE A 417 -0.74 10.32 -21.65
CA ILE A 417 0.42 10.52 -20.77
C ILE A 417 1.64 9.75 -21.27
N VAL A 418 2.79 10.41 -21.22
CA VAL A 418 4.06 9.80 -21.60
C VAL A 418 4.57 8.92 -20.46
N SER A 419 5.10 7.74 -20.75
CA SER A 419 5.54 6.77 -19.72
C SER A 419 6.55 7.36 -18.75
N SER A 420 7.50 8.16 -19.25
CA SER A 420 8.53 8.85 -18.46
C SER A 420 7.96 9.92 -17.51
N SER A 421 6.70 10.35 -17.68
CA SER A 421 6.09 11.29 -16.75
C SER A 421 6.07 10.67 -15.35
N PRO A 422 6.60 11.35 -14.33
CA PRO A 422 6.54 10.90 -12.94
C PRO A 422 5.11 10.79 -12.43
N TYR A 423 4.93 10.02 -11.37
CA TYR A 423 3.62 9.71 -10.81
C TYR A 423 3.75 9.41 -9.32
N GLY A 424 2.76 9.89 -8.56
CA GLY A 424 2.78 9.89 -7.12
C GLY A 424 2.10 8.70 -6.44
N PRO A 425 1.73 8.85 -5.15
CA PRO A 425 1.80 10.10 -4.38
C PRO A 425 3.24 10.49 -4.03
N PHE A 426 3.48 11.70 -3.50
CA PHE A 426 4.76 12.09 -2.90
C PHE A 426 4.66 12.13 -1.37
N PRO A 427 5.67 11.68 -0.58
CA PRO A 427 5.62 11.74 0.88
C PRO A 427 6.19 13.07 1.37
N TRP A 428 5.41 13.84 2.13
CA TRP A 428 5.94 14.89 3.01
C TRP A 428 5.93 14.37 4.44
N GLU A 429 7.02 13.69 4.84
CA GLU A 429 7.15 12.99 6.11
C GLU A 429 8.60 12.95 6.63
N ASP A 430 8.84 12.26 7.75
CA ASP A 430 10.20 12.07 8.26
C ASP A 430 10.94 10.97 7.49
N PHE A 431 11.64 11.37 6.42
CA PHE A 431 12.36 10.41 5.57
C PHE A 431 13.40 9.60 6.32
N GLN A 432 13.97 10.09 7.42
CA GLN A 432 15.01 9.37 8.14
C GLN A 432 14.50 8.07 8.81
N VAL A 433 13.18 7.91 8.93
CA VAL A 433 12.54 6.68 9.45
C VAL A 433 12.75 5.51 8.49
N ASN A 434 12.51 5.71 7.19
CA ASN A 434 12.60 4.67 6.15
C ASN A 434 13.89 4.79 5.30
N HIS A 435 14.47 5.99 5.26
CA HIS A 435 15.65 6.36 4.47
C HIS A 435 16.69 7.01 5.37
N SER A 436 17.31 6.22 6.26
CA SER A 436 18.33 6.69 7.21
C SER A 436 19.53 7.42 6.58
N SER A 437 19.74 7.29 5.26
CA SER A 437 20.77 8.02 4.50
C SER A 437 20.38 9.45 4.11
N TYR A 438 19.10 9.83 4.21
CA TYR A 438 18.65 11.19 3.91
C TYR A 438 19.26 12.18 4.92
N PRO A 439 20.04 13.18 4.47
CA PRO A 439 20.91 13.95 5.36
C PRO A 439 20.20 15.10 6.10
N TYR A 440 18.96 15.43 5.73
CA TYR A 440 18.24 16.57 6.31
C TYR A 440 17.12 16.13 7.25
N SER A 441 16.98 16.84 8.36
CA SER A 441 15.87 16.61 9.28
C SER A 441 14.61 17.32 8.79
N MET A 442 13.49 16.58 8.73
CA MET A 442 12.21 17.15 8.32
C MET A 442 11.53 17.92 9.46
N PRO A 443 11.26 19.24 9.33
CA PRO A 443 10.51 19.98 10.34
C PRO A 443 9.11 19.40 10.53
N VAL A 444 8.64 19.32 11.78
CA VAL A 444 7.30 18.77 12.10
C VAL A 444 6.16 19.39 11.28
N PRO A 445 6.11 20.71 11.02
CA PRO A 445 5.06 21.30 10.19
C PRO A 445 5.03 20.83 8.73
N TYR A 446 6.14 20.28 8.22
CA TYR A 446 6.23 19.75 6.84
C TYR A 446 6.08 18.23 6.78
N ARG A 447 5.66 17.59 7.88
CA ARG A 447 5.31 16.16 7.93
C ARG A 447 3.80 15.99 7.73
N ASP A 448 3.29 16.66 6.72
CA ASP A 448 1.87 16.98 6.53
C ASP A 448 1.18 16.13 5.46
N TYR A 449 1.94 15.29 4.73
CA TYR A 449 1.42 14.28 3.81
C TYR A 449 2.18 12.95 3.96
N PRO A 450 2.04 12.25 5.09
CA PRO A 450 2.68 10.96 5.30
C PRO A 450 2.24 9.92 4.26
N TYR A 451 3.13 9.01 3.90
CA TYR A 451 2.81 7.92 2.97
C TYR A 451 3.58 6.65 3.33
N GLU A 452 4.91 6.66 3.39
CA GLU A 452 5.68 5.46 3.71
C GLU A 452 5.71 5.17 5.22
N THR A 453 5.57 6.19 6.07
CA THR A 453 5.62 6.04 7.53
C THR A 453 4.27 5.74 8.18
N VAL A 454 3.16 5.98 7.47
CA VAL A 454 1.79 5.76 7.97
C VAL A 454 1.05 4.83 7.01
N PRO A 455 0.95 3.53 7.33
CA PRO A 455 0.28 2.55 6.47
C PRO A 455 -1.15 2.97 6.13
N GLY A 456 -1.50 2.95 4.84
CA GLY A 456 -2.83 3.33 4.35
C GLY A 456 -3.05 4.84 4.20
N SER A 457 -2.05 5.68 4.50
CA SER A 457 -2.12 7.11 4.17
C SER A 457 -2.05 7.33 2.65
N MET A 458 -2.75 8.35 2.16
CA MET A 458 -2.81 8.64 0.72
C MET A 458 -1.60 9.43 0.19
N GLY A 459 -0.78 10.03 1.07
CA GLY A 459 0.29 10.95 0.67
C GLY A 459 -0.24 12.20 -0.05
N LEU A 460 0.66 12.92 -0.72
CA LEU A 460 0.32 14.07 -1.56
C LEU A 460 0.11 13.60 -3.01
N ILE A 461 -1.09 13.79 -3.56
CA ILE A 461 -1.38 13.46 -4.95
C ILE A 461 -0.60 14.40 -5.88
N LYS A 462 0.29 13.81 -6.68
CA LYS A 462 1.15 14.49 -7.64
C LYS A 462 1.30 13.62 -8.90
N PRO A 463 1.51 14.20 -10.09
CA PRO A 463 1.55 15.64 -10.41
C PRO A 463 0.21 16.36 -10.17
N ASP A 464 0.19 17.70 -10.20
CA ASP A 464 -1.05 18.46 -9.97
C ASP A 464 -1.96 18.48 -11.17
N ILE A 465 -1.38 18.62 -12.36
CA ILE A 465 -2.10 18.79 -13.63
C ILE A 465 -1.19 18.42 -14.81
N ALA A 466 -1.78 17.95 -15.89
CA ALA A 466 -1.08 17.56 -17.11
C ALA A 466 -1.10 18.66 -18.19
N ALA A 467 -0.03 18.74 -18.98
CA ALA A 467 0.11 19.63 -20.12
C ALA A 467 0.93 18.97 -21.26
N PRO A 468 0.84 19.47 -22.50
CA PRO A 468 1.60 18.92 -23.63
C PRO A 468 3.09 19.16 -23.45
N GLY A 469 3.88 18.10 -23.42
CA GLY A 469 5.33 18.18 -23.45
C GLY A 469 5.93 17.49 -24.66
N ASN A 470 5.47 16.28 -24.99
CA ASN A 470 5.92 15.55 -26.19
C ASN A 470 5.19 16.01 -27.46
N GLY A 471 5.87 15.89 -28.61
CA GLY A 471 5.31 16.31 -29.90
C GLY A 471 5.12 17.82 -30.03
N THR A 472 5.84 18.61 -29.22
CA THR A 472 5.80 20.07 -29.23
C THR A 472 6.93 20.63 -30.10
N THR A 473 6.73 21.85 -30.62
CA THR A 473 7.74 22.58 -31.39
C THR A 473 7.96 23.93 -30.73
N SER A 474 9.22 24.30 -30.52
CA SER A 474 9.59 25.57 -29.90
C SER A 474 10.78 26.23 -30.59
N THR A 475 11.13 27.43 -30.17
CA THR A 475 12.31 28.20 -30.64
C THR A 475 13.60 27.46 -30.32
N ALA A 476 14.59 27.60 -31.20
CA ALA A 476 15.92 27.03 -31.09
C ALA A 476 17.00 28.11 -31.20
N PRO A 477 18.16 27.93 -30.54
CA PRO A 477 19.28 28.86 -30.65
C PRO A 477 19.66 29.13 -32.12
N GLY A 478 19.99 30.38 -32.44
CA GLY A 478 20.37 30.82 -33.79
C GLY A 478 19.20 31.22 -34.68
N GLY A 479 18.02 31.46 -34.11
CA GLY A 479 16.85 31.97 -34.85
C GLY A 479 15.99 30.91 -35.54
N GLY A 480 16.11 29.63 -35.16
CA GLY A 480 15.36 28.52 -35.76
C GLY A 480 14.31 27.91 -34.82
N TYR A 481 13.85 26.71 -35.16
CA TYR A 481 12.91 25.95 -34.34
C TYR A 481 13.41 24.52 -34.11
N GLN A 482 12.87 23.85 -33.10
CA GLN A 482 13.25 22.49 -32.71
C GLN A 482 12.05 21.73 -32.14
N SER A 483 12.10 20.40 -32.23
CA SER A 483 11.20 19.53 -31.48
C SER A 483 11.61 19.50 -30.02
N PHE A 484 10.62 19.54 -29.12
CA PHE A 484 10.84 19.50 -27.67
C PHE A 484 9.93 18.44 -27.02
N SER A 485 10.39 17.82 -25.94
CA SER A 485 9.73 16.67 -25.31
C SER A 485 10.13 16.53 -23.85
N GLY A 486 9.26 15.98 -23.00
CA GLY A 486 9.47 15.85 -21.55
C GLY A 486 8.55 16.73 -20.71
N THR A 487 8.56 16.55 -19.39
CA THR A 487 7.86 17.47 -18.47
C THR A 487 8.40 18.90 -18.57
N SER A 488 9.66 19.08 -18.99
CA SER A 488 10.21 20.38 -19.37
C SER A 488 9.43 21.09 -20.47
N GLY A 489 8.73 20.38 -21.36
CA GLY A 489 7.83 20.96 -22.36
C GLY A 489 6.45 21.25 -21.80
N ALA A 490 5.95 20.42 -20.89
CA ALA A 490 4.64 20.58 -20.25
C ALA A 490 4.59 21.78 -19.29
N THR A 491 5.63 21.97 -18.48
CA THR A 491 5.72 23.05 -17.48
C THR A 491 5.56 24.46 -18.06
N PRO A 492 6.29 24.89 -19.10
CA PRO A 492 6.13 26.22 -19.66
C PRO A 492 4.77 26.44 -20.33
N HIS A 493 4.07 25.38 -20.75
CA HIS A 493 2.67 25.52 -21.15
C HIS A 493 1.80 25.93 -19.96
N LEU A 494 1.97 25.30 -18.78
CA LEU A 494 1.26 25.67 -17.56
C LEU A 494 1.63 27.09 -17.10
N GLY A 495 2.92 27.46 -17.13
CA GLY A 495 3.37 28.81 -16.79
C GLY A 495 2.77 29.87 -17.72
N GLY A 496 2.66 29.56 -19.01
CA GLY A 496 1.95 30.38 -19.99
C GLY A 496 0.45 30.49 -19.72
N VAL A 497 -0.23 29.39 -19.33
CA VAL A 497 -1.66 29.44 -18.95
C VAL A 497 -1.86 30.30 -17.71
N ALA A 498 -1.03 30.14 -16.67
CA ALA A 498 -1.06 31.01 -15.50
C ALA A 498 -0.89 32.49 -15.88
N ALA A 499 -0.01 32.79 -16.84
CA ALA A 499 0.15 34.15 -17.36
C ALA A 499 -1.10 34.66 -18.11
N LEU A 500 -1.82 33.81 -18.85
CA LEU A 500 -3.11 34.20 -19.46
C LEU A 500 -4.20 34.48 -18.41
N LEU A 501 -4.22 33.73 -17.30
CA LEU A 501 -5.20 33.98 -16.24
C LEU A 501 -4.90 35.30 -15.51
N LEU A 502 -3.63 35.59 -15.28
CA LEU A 502 -3.19 36.82 -14.61
C LEU A 502 -3.25 38.06 -15.52
N SER A 503 -3.21 37.91 -16.85
CA SER A 503 -3.38 39.04 -17.76
C SER A 503 -4.83 39.52 -17.82
N VAL A 504 -5.80 38.60 -17.79
CA VAL A 504 -7.21 38.97 -17.72
C VAL A 504 -7.61 39.42 -16.32
N ASN A 505 -6.92 38.90 -15.30
CA ASN A 505 -7.22 39.19 -13.91
C ASN A 505 -5.95 39.20 -13.02
N PRO A 506 -5.31 40.37 -12.84
CA PRO A 506 -4.02 40.48 -12.16
C PRO A 506 -4.10 40.26 -10.64
N ASN A 507 -5.31 40.22 -10.07
CA ASN A 507 -5.53 40.08 -8.63
C ASN A 507 -5.73 38.62 -8.20
N LEU A 508 -5.81 37.65 -9.11
CA LEU A 508 -5.97 36.23 -8.73
C LEU A 508 -4.82 35.79 -7.83
N GLU A 509 -5.19 35.24 -6.68
CA GLU A 509 -4.26 34.59 -5.77
C GLU A 509 -3.73 33.28 -6.36
N PRO A 510 -2.52 32.82 -5.99
CA PRO A 510 -1.98 31.55 -6.48
C PRO A 510 -2.92 30.35 -6.25
N ALA A 511 -3.63 30.34 -5.13
CA ALA A 511 -4.66 29.35 -4.83
C ALA A 511 -5.79 29.35 -5.87
N ALA A 512 -6.27 30.54 -6.27
CA ALA A 512 -7.31 30.69 -7.27
C ALA A 512 -6.82 30.26 -8.67
N VAL A 513 -5.59 30.65 -9.05
CA VAL A 513 -4.99 30.20 -10.32
C VAL A 513 -4.91 28.67 -10.37
N SER A 514 -4.40 28.04 -9.30
CA SER A 514 -4.29 26.58 -9.19
C SER A 514 -5.65 25.88 -9.23
N MET A 515 -6.64 26.41 -8.49
CA MET A 515 -8.02 25.91 -8.50
C MET A 515 -8.65 26.00 -9.88
N ILE A 516 -8.57 27.17 -10.53
CA ILE A 516 -9.15 27.38 -11.87
C ILE A 516 -8.54 26.38 -12.85
N MET A 517 -7.21 26.30 -12.92
CA MET A 517 -6.53 25.39 -13.84
C MET A 517 -6.93 23.93 -13.63
N GLN A 518 -7.01 23.47 -12.37
CA GLN A 518 -7.32 22.08 -12.05
C GLN A 518 -8.81 21.74 -12.22
N THR A 519 -9.72 22.63 -11.81
CA THR A 519 -11.17 22.37 -11.88
C THR A 519 -11.76 22.51 -13.28
N THR A 520 -11.09 23.25 -14.18
CA THR A 520 -11.46 23.31 -15.60
C THR A 520 -10.64 22.34 -16.45
N ALA A 521 -9.77 21.54 -15.86
CA ALA A 521 -8.97 20.56 -16.60
C ALA A 521 -9.90 19.54 -17.28
N ILE A 522 -9.50 19.11 -18.47
CA ILE A 522 -10.14 18.01 -19.17
C ILE A 522 -9.69 16.72 -18.48
N GLU A 523 -10.64 16.05 -17.86
CA GLU A 523 -10.45 14.80 -17.13
C GLU A 523 -9.80 13.73 -18.02
N ARG A 524 -8.75 13.11 -17.47
CA ARG A 524 -7.91 12.09 -18.10
C ARG A 524 -7.48 11.13 -16.99
N GLY A 525 -7.36 9.84 -17.33
CA GLY A 525 -6.99 8.83 -16.34
C GLY A 525 -8.19 8.31 -15.56
N VAL A 526 -7.99 8.11 -14.26
CA VAL A 526 -9.05 7.67 -13.33
C VAL A 526 -9.96 8.88 -13.05
N PRO A 527 -11.29 8.69 -12.87
CA PRO A 527 -12.14 9.81 -12.53
C PRO A 527 -11.70 10.56 -11.27
N GLY A 528 -11.69 11.89 -11.33
CA GLY A 528 -11.14 12.78 -10.30
C GLY A 528 -9.63 13.02 -10.42
N LYS A 529 -9.05 13.72 -9.45
CA LYS A 529 -7.60 13.96 -9.39
C LYS A 529 -6.86 12.68 -9.02
N ASP A 530 -5.95 12.23 -9.88
CA ASP A 530 -5.19 10.98 -9.71
C ASP A 530 -3.66 11.18 -9.68
N ASN A 531 -2.92 10.16 -9.26
CA ASN A 531 -1.46 10.19 -9.13
C ASN A 531 -0.70 10.16 -10.46
N ARG A 532 -1.39 10.15 -11.60
CA ARG A 532 -0.80 10.02 -12.93
C ARG A 532 -1.00 11.29 -13.76
N TYR A 533 -2.25 11.70 -13.97
CA TYR A 533 -2.62 12.90 -14.71
C TYR A 533 -2.82 14.12 -13.81
N GLY A 534 -2.80 13.96 -12.48
CA GLY A 534 -3.27 15.01 -11.59
C GLY A 534 -4.76 15.24 -11.82
N ALA A 535 -5.18 16.51 -11.88
CA ALA A 535 -6.57 16.87 -12.16
C ALA A 535 -7.01 16.62 -13.62
N GLY A 536 -6.11 16.15 -14.49
CA GLY A 536 -6.35 15.98 -15.92
C GLY A 536 -5.51 16.95 -16.76
N ARG A 537 -5.80 17.05 -18.06
CA ARG A 537 -5.09 17.97 -18.95
C ARG A 537 -5.65 19.39 -18.86
N VAL A 538 -4.80 20.38 -18.67
CA VAL A 538 -5.21 21.79 -18.67
C VAL A 538 -6.02 22.18 -19.92
N ASP A 539 -7.09 22.94 -19.73
CA ASP A 539 -7.84 23.63 -20.78
C ASP A 539 -7.70 25.14 -20.58
N ALA A 540 -6.83 25.78 -21.37
CA ALA A 540 -6.52 27.19 -21.21
C ALA A 540 -7.74 28.08 -21.46
N PHE A 541 -8.65 27.68 -22.35
CA PHE A 541 -9.82 28.49 -22.68
C PHE A 541 -10.88 28.44 -21.58
N GLN A 542 -11.18 27.26 -21.04
CA GLN A 542 -12.12 27.16 -19.92
C GLN A 542 -11.57 27.83 -18.67
N ALA A 543 -10.27 27.66 -18.39
CA ALA A 543 -9.59 28.35 -17.31
C ALA A 543 -9.69 29.88 -17.48
N PHE A 544 -9.42 30.38 -18.69
CA PHE A 544 -9.53 31.81 -19.02
C PHE A 544 -10.94 32.36 -18.83
N LEU A 545 -11.98 31.65 -19.31
CA LEU A 545 -13.36 32.08 -19.14
C LEU A 545 -13.76 32.19 -17.66
N LEU A 546 -13.30 31.27 -16.83
CA LEU A 546 -13.54 31.31 -15.39
C LEU A 546 -12.78 32.46 -14.72
N ALA A 547 -11.52 32.67 -15.08
CA ALA A 547 -10.70 33.79 -14.58
C ALA A 547 -11.25 35.17 -14.99
N ALA A 548 -11.89 35.26 -16.16
CA ALA A 548 -12.49 36.47 -16.72
C ALA A 548 -13.91 36.79 -16.19
N GLY A 549 -14.50 35.90 -15.37
CA GLY A 549 -15.80 36.16 -14.73
C GLY A 549 -15.79 37.43 -13.89
N ASN A 550 -16.94 38.10 -13.72
CA ASN A 550 -17.03 39.38 -13.00
C ASN A 550 -16.32 39.31 -11.64
N GLN A 551 -15.30 40.15 -11.46
CA GLN A 551 -14.60 40.34 -10.21
C GLN A 551 -15.61 40.67 -9.10
N ASP A 552 -15.66 39.81 -8.07
CA ASP A 552 -16.39 40.13 -6.86
C ASP A 552 -15.48 40.98 -5.98
N ASP A 553 -15.92 42.19 -5.63
CA ASP A 553 -15.27 43.04 -4.62
C ASP A 553 -16.04 42.98 -3.28
N THR A 554 -17.07 42.14 -3.20
CA THR A 554 -17.91 41.95 -2.02
C THR A 554 -17.31 40.83 -1.17
N PRO A 555 -16.86 41.09 0.07
CA PRO A 555 -16.37 40.04 0.93
C PRO A 555 -17.48 39.06 1.35
N PRO A 556 -17.10 37.85 1.80
CA PRO A 556 -18.05 36.94 2.42
C PRO A 556 -18.76 37.58 3.60
N SER A 557 -20.00 37.16 3.81
CA SER A 557 -20.80 37.61 4.96
C SER A 557 -20.11 37.24 6.29
N GLN A 558 -20.35 38.05 7.34
CA GLN A 558 -19.83 37.74 8.68
C GLN A 558 -20.42 36.41 9.18
N ILE A 559 -19.56 35.55 9.72
CA ILE A 559 -19.98 34.37 10.49
C ILE A 559 -20.51 34.83 11.84
N ILE A 560 -21.79 34.56 12.13
CA ILE A 560 -22.46 35.05 13.34
C ILE A 560 -22.79 33.94 14.35
N ASP A 561 -22.53 32.69 13.98
CA ASP A 561 -22.93 31.50 14.72
C ASP A 561 -21.75 30.60 15.09
N LEU A 562 -20.51 31.13 15.08
CA LEU A 562 -19.35 30.39 15.56
C LEU A 562 -19.54 30.03 17.04
N ALA A 563 -19.47 28.75 17.37
CA ALA A 563 -19.69 28.26 18.71
C ALA A 563 -18.70 27.16 19.06
N VAL A 564 -18.26 27.15 20.33
CA VAL A 564 -17.69 25.94 20.93
C VAL A 564 -18.86 25.04 21.29
N VAL A 565 -19.00 23.94 20.57
CA VAL A 565 -20.16 23.03 20.70
C VAL A 565 -19.88 21.85 21.61
N GLU A 566 -18.61 21.48 21.78
CA GLU A 566 -18.19 20.36 22.62
C GLU A 566 -16.79 20.60 23.17
N ALA A 567 -16.53 20.03 24.34
CA ALA A 567 -15.25 20.13 25.02
C ALA A 567 -14.82 18.78 25.60
N GLY A 568 -13.54 18.49 25.47
CA GLY A 568 -12.84 17.42 26.16
C GLY A 568 -11.72 17.94 27.06
N SER A 569 -10.94 17.03 27.62
CA SER A 569 -9.80 17.34 28.49
C SER A 569 -8.67 18.05 27.74
N ASN A 570 -8.38 17.66 26.50
CA ASN A 570 -7.30 18.25 25.69
C ASN A 570 -7.78 18.65 24.28
N TRP A 571 -9.09 18.80 24.08
CA TRP A 571 -9.64 19.20 22.81
C TRP A 571 -10.91 20.05 22.95
N LEU A 572 -11.19 20.89 21.96
CA LEU A 572 -12.41 21.68 21.82
C LEU A 572 -12.94 21.53 20.40
N LYS A 573 -14.26 21.39 20.26
CA LYS A 573 -14.93 21.32 18.96
C LYS A 573 -15.67 22.62 18.66
N LEU A 574 -15.34 23.23 17.53
CA LEU A 574 -15.99 24.42 16.99
C LEU A 574 -16.97 24.03 15.89
N ASN A 575 -18.12 24.71 15.82
CA ASN A 575 -19.01 24.70 14.66
C ASN A 575 -19.37 26.12 14.24
N TRP A 576 -19.64 26.30 12.95
CA TRP A 576 -20.24 27.50 12.37
C TRP A 576 -20.95 27.14 11.07
N THR A 577 -21.67 28.08 10.47
CA THR A 577 -22.26 27.90 9.14
C THR A 577 -21.42 28.63 8.09
N ALA A 578 -21.16 27.97 6.94
CA ALA A 578 -20.47 28.61 5.82
C ALA A 578 -21.23 29.87 5.38
N PRO A 579 -20.60 31.06 5.42
CA PRO A 579 -21.30 32.30 5.11
C PRO A 579 -21.64 32.38 3.63
N HIS A 580 -22.67 33.18 3.31
CA HIS A 580 -22.96 33.52 1.92
C HIS A 580 -21.87 34.43 1.37
N ASP A 581 -21.46 34.13 0.15
CA ASP A 581 -20.57 34.94 -0.66
C ASP A 581 -21.13 35.00 -2.08
N SER A 582 -20.98 36.15 -2.75
CA SER A 582 -21.53 36.38 -4.09
C SER A 582 -20.61 35.89 -5.22
N SER A 583 -19.41 35.45 -4.90
CA SER A 583 -18.40 35.06 -5.87
C SER A 583 -18.69 33.69 -6.46
N VAL A 584 -18.17 33.46 -7.66
CA VAL A 584 -18.09 32.11 -8.21
C VAL A 584 -17.26 31.25 -7.26
N GLY A 585 -17.78 30.09 -6.86
CA GLY A 585 -17.16 29.20 -5.86
C GLY A 585 -17.45 29.54 -4.39
N GLY A 586 -18.02 30.71 -4.10
CA GLY A 586 -18.33 31.15 -2.73
C GLY A 586 -17.07 31.35 -1.86
N VAL A 587 -17.18 31.00 -0.59
CA VAL A 587 -16.06 31.09 0.36
C VAL A 587 -14.94 30.15 -0.08
N ALA A 588 -13.72 30.66 -0.17
CA ALA A 588 -12.53 29.91 -0.60
C ALA A 588 -11.61 29.52 0.56
N THR A 589 -11.60 30.30 1.66
CA THR A 589 -10.72 30.05 2.82
C THR A 589 -11.37 30.42 4.17
N TYR A 590 -10.88 29.83 5.26
CA TYR A 590 -11.11 30.28 6.64
C TYR A 590 -9.78 30.55 7.34
N ASP A 591 -9.64 31.73 7.95
CA ASP A 591 -8.60 32.04 8.93
C ASP A 591 -9.18 31.83 10.34
N VAL A 592 -8.82 30.72 10.99
CA VAL A 592 -9.30 30.37 12.33
C VAL A 592 -8.25 30.75 13.36
N ARG A 593 -8.66 31.47 14.40
CA ARG A 593 -7.79 31.97 15.46
C ARG A 593 -8.23 31.47 16.83
N MET A 594 -7.25 31.20 17.69
CA MET A 594 -7.42 30.81 19.08
C MET A 594 -6.49 31.63 19.99
N SER A 595 -6.97 32.00 21.18
CA SER A 595 -6.15 32.68 22.17
C SER A 595 -6.59 32.32 23.59
N THR A 596 -5.67 32.39 24.56
CA THR A 596 -6.02 32.31 25.99
C THR A 596 -6.49 33.66 26.56
N SER A 597 -6.48 34.71 25.73
CA SER A 597 -7.02 36.04 26.02
C SER A 597 -8.12 36.42 25.02
N PRO A 598 -9.06 37.32 25.36
CA PRO A 598 -10.15 37.70 24.45
C PRO A 598 -9.68 38.21 23.09
N ILE A 599 -10.35 37.76 22.02
CA ILE A 599 -10.21 38.30 20.67
C ILE A 599 -11.36 39.29 20.45
N SER A 600 -11.06 40.56 20.22
CA SER A 600 -12.08 41.63 20.21
C SER A 600 -11.97 42.61 19.04
N ASP A 601 -10.87 42.58 18.31
CA ASP A 601 -10.59 43.44 17.15
C ASP A 601 -9.59 42.75 16.21
N SER A 602 -9.30 43.39 15.08
CA SER A 602 -8.34 42.87 14.10
C SER A 602 -6.96 42.66 14.72
N VAL A 603 -6.48 43.55 15.59
CA VAL A 603 -5.14 43.44 16.18
C VAL A 603 -5.04 42.18 17.02
N THR A 604 -5.97 41.99 17.96
CA THR A 604 -6.04 40.82 18.83
C THR A 604 -6.31 39.54 18.05
N PHE A 605 -7.06 39.60 16.94
CA PHE A 605 -7.27 38.48 16.03
C PHE A 605 -5.95 38.01 15.38
N TYR A 606 -5.15 38.92 14.82
CA TYR A 606 -3.91 38.53 14.14
C TYR A 606 -2.78 38.16 15.09
N THR A 607 -2.78 38.68 16.33
CA THR A 607 -1.85 38.22 17.38
C THR A 607 -2.25 36.89 18.01
N ALA A 608 -3.49 36.44 17.81
CA ALA A 608 -3.95 35.15 18.30
C ALA A 608 -3.35 34.00 17.47
N GLN A 609 -3.19 32.85 18.12
CA GLN A 609 -2.63 31.65 17.51
C GLN A 609 -3.50 31.22 16.33
N ALA A 610 -2.90 31.10 15.15
CA ALA A 610 -3.55 30.50 13.99
C ALA A 610 -3.80 29.02 14.24
N VAL A 611 -5.00 28.56 13.91
CA VAL A 611 -5.41 27.17 13.93
C VAL A 611 -5.64 26.75 12.48
N ALA A 612 -4.93 25.73 12.03
CA ALA A 612 -5.13 25.21 10.68
C ALA A 612 -6.55 24.68 10.54
N TYR A 613 -7.25 25.11 9.49
CA TYR A 613 -8.50 24.51 9.07
C TYR A 613 -8.22 23.52 7.93
N PRO A 614 -8.36 22.20 8.17
CA PRO A 614 -8.03 21.18 7.18
C PRO A 614 -9.15 20.95 6.17
N GLY A 615 -10.30 21.62 6.26
CA GLY A 615 -11.38 21.51 5.28
C GLY A 615 -11.24 22.54 4.16
N SER A 616 -11.87 22.27 3.01
CA SER A 616 -12.28 23.35 2.11
C SER A 616 -13.61 23.93 2.61
N PRO A 617 -13.85 25.24 2.50
CA PRO A 617 -15.18 25.76 2.77
C PRO A 617 -16.21 25.11 1.84
N ASP A 618 -17.31 24.66 2.43
CA ASP A 618 -18.45 24.12 1.69
C ASP A 618 -19.37 25.26 1.20
N THR A 619 -20.38 24.90 0.42
CA THR A 619 -21.44 25.79 -0.06
C THR A 619 -22.11 26.59 1.06
N ALA A 620 -22.49 27.83 0.74
CA ALA A 620 -23.14 28.72 1.68
C ALA A 620 -24.35 28.06 2.38
N GLY A 621 -24.40 28.14 3.70
CA GLY A 621 -25.42 27.49 4.52
C GLY A 621 -25.07 26.09 5.01
N ALA A 622 -23.99 25.47 4.52
CA ALA A 622 -23.53 24.18 5.01
C ALA A 622 -22.85 24.31 6.39
N PRO A 623 -23.10 23.38 7.33
CA PRO A 623 -22.43 23.37 8.62
C PRO A 623 -20.95 23.03 8.47
N GLN A 624 -20.09 23.79 9.13
CA GLN A 624 -18.65 23.58 9.22
C GLN A 624 -18.30 23.16 10.65
N GLN A 625 -17.28 22.31 10.78
CA GLN A 625 -16.80 21.83 12.08
C GLN A 625 -15.27 21.81 12.10
N LEU A 626 -14.69 22.10 13.26
CA LEU A 626 -13.25 21.98 13.49
C LEU A 626 -13.00 21.41 14.89
N LEU A 627 -12.28 20.29 14.96
CA LEU A 627 -11.77 19.73 16.20
C LEU A 627 -10.34 20.21 16.44
N ILE A 628 -10.11 20.88 17.56
CA ILE A 628 -8.79 21.39 17.95
C ILE A 628 -8.27 20.52 19.08
N ASN A 629 -7.19 19.77 18.82
CA ASN A 629 -6.58 18.82 19.76
C ASN A 629 -5.34 19.39 20.45
N ASN A 630 -4.76 18.61 21.37
CA ASN A 630 -3.52 18.93 22.10
C ASN A 630 -3.57 20.23 22.90
N LEU A 631 -4.76 20.60 23.37
CA LEU A 631 -4.97 21.75 24.23
C LEU A 631 -4.54 21.43 25.67
N THR A 632 -4.17 22.47 26.40
CA THR A 632 -3.78 22.32 27.80
C THR A 632 -5.01 22.00 28.65
N PHE A 633 -4.90 21.04 29.57
CA PHE A 633 -5.98 20.67 30.49
C PHE A 633 -6.47 21.87 31.32
N GLY A 634 -7.78 21.96 31.55
CA GLY A 634 -8.40 22.98 32.42
C GLY A 634 -8.21 24.44 31.98
N THR A 635 -7.97 24.69 30.69
CA THR A 635 -7.58 25.99 30.15
C THR A 635 -8.71 26.60 29.31
N SER A 636 -8.92 27.91 29.43
CA SER A 636 -9.93 28.64 28.65
C SER A 636 -9.34 29.25 27.39
N TYR A 637 -10.06 29.12 26.28
CA TYR A 637 -9.68 29.59 24.96
C TYR A 637 -10.81 30.42 24.33
N TYR A 638 -10.43 31.46 23.60
CA TYR A 638 -11.29 32.34 22.80
C TYR A 638 -11.03 32.06 21.33
N PHE A 639 -12.10 32.00 20.54
CA PHE A 639 -12.01 31.68 19.11
C PHE A 639 -12.58 32.78 18.24
N ALA A 640 -12.08 32.90 17.02
CA ALA A 640 -12.60 33.81 16.02
C ALA A 640 -12.27 33.28 14.61
N ILE A 641 -13.11 33.58 13.63
CA ILE A 641 -12.91 33.21 12.23
C ILE A 641 -13.09 34.42 11.32
N ARG A 642 -12.30 34.48 10.24
CA ARG A 642 -12.63 35.25 9.03
C ARG A 642 -12.71 34.32 7.82
N SER A 643 -13.68 34.56 6.95
CA SER A 643 -13.80 33.88 5.66
C SER A 643 -13.17 34.73 4.56
N GLY A 644 -12.51 34.09 3.59
CA GLY A 644 -12.03 34.74 2.37
C GLY A 644 -12.66 34.13 1.13
N ASP A 645 -12.97 34.94 0.13
CA ASP A 645 -13.39 34.47 -1.21
C ASP A 645 -12.18 34.17 -2.12
N ILE A 646 -12.44 33.79 -3.37
CA ILE A 646 -11.39 33.52 -4.37
C ILE A 646 -10.69 34.80 -4.88
N TRP A 647 -11.24 35.97 -4.56
CA TRP A 647 -10.77 37.29 -4.98
C TRP A 647 -9.92 37.98 -3.91
N GLY A 648 -9.76 37.34 -2.74
CA GLY A 648 -8.97 37.82 -1.62
C GLY A 648 -9.74 38.78 -0.69
N ASN A 649 -11.05 38.93 -0.86
CA ASN A 649 -11.87 39.73 0.03
C ASN A 649 -12.14 38.95 1.32
N LEU A 650 -11.89 39.58 2.48
CA LEU A 650 -12.08 38.97 3.78
C LEU A 650 -13.33 39.49 4.49
N SER A 651 -14.08 38.59 5.12
CA SER A 651 -15.21 38.90 5.96
C SER A 651 -14.80 39.72 7.19
N PRO A 652 -15.76 40.41 7.85
CA PRO A 652 -15.59 40.84 9.24
C PRO A 652 -15.26 39.65 10.16
N ILE A 653 -14.64 39.92 11.32
CA ILE A 653 -14.37 38.91 12.35
C ILE A 653 -15.71 38.31 12.79
N SER A 654 -15.77 36.99 12.95
CA SER A 654 -16.93 36.30 13.48
C SER A 654 -17.34 36.80 14.89
N ASN A 655 -18.46 36.32 15.40
CA ASN A 655 -18.66 36.32 16.85
C ASN A 655 -17.54 35.51 17.53
N THR A 656 -17.20 35.83 18.79
CA THR A 656 -16.02 35.27 19.46
C THR A 656 -16.38 34.39 20.66
N PRO A 657 -16.69 33.09 20.46
CA PRO A 657 -17.04 32.22 21.56
C PRO A 657 -15.82 31.88 22.44
N THR A 658 -16.12 31.52 23.68
CA THR A 658 -15.14 31.01 24.66
C THR A 658 -15.46 29.56 25.01
N GLY A 659 -14.44 28.72 25.14
CA GLY A 659 -14.55 27.34 25.60
C GLY A 659 -13.43 26.99 26.58
N SER A 660 -13.73 26.13 27.55
CA SER A 660 -12.73 25.65 28.51
C SER A 660 -12.57 24.14 28.36
N THR A 661 -11.34 23.67 28.26
CA THR A 661 -11.06 22.23 28.33
C THR A 661 -11.32 21.71 29.74
N TYR A 662 -11.60 20.42 29.84
CA TYR A 662 -11.78 19.73 31.12
C TYR A 662 -10.43 19.41 31.80
N GLY A 663 -10.47 18.94 33.05
CA GLY A 663 -9.28 18.53 33.79
C GLY A 663 -8.65 17.25 33.24
N ALA A 664 -7.44 16.91 33.68
CA ALA A 664 -6.75 15.70 33.24
C ALA A 664 -7.52 14.40 33.62
N PRO A 665 -7.60 13.40 32.73
CA PRO A 665 -8.27 12.14 32.99
C PRO A 665 -7.42 11.17 33.83
N VAL A 666 -8.05 10.11 34.38
CA VAL A 666 -7.36 9.02 35.09
C VAL A 666 -7.89 7.69 34.59
N VAL A 667 -7.02 6.89 33.96
CA VAL A 667 -7.39 5.58 33.41
C VAL A 667 -7.36 4.48 34.48
N SER A 668 -8.33 3.56 34.42
CA SER A 668 -8.36 2.38 35.29
C SER A 668 -9.04 1.20 34.60
N THR A 669 -8.65 -0.02 34.93
CA THR A 669 -9.29 -1.26 34.46
C THR A 669 -9.68 -2.16 35.63
N ASN A 670 -10.74 -2.94 35.45
CA ASN A 670 -11.20 -3.90 36.47
C ASN A 670 -10.34 -5.17 36.54
N LYS A 671 -9.56 -5.47 35.49
CA LYS A 671 -8.70 -6.65 35.38
C LYS A 671 -7.27 -6.25 35.04
N ALA A 672 -6.32 -6.92 35.69
CA ALA A 672 -4.89 -6.81 35.41
C ALA A 672 -4.38 -7.88 34.42
N SER A 673 -5.16 -8.95 34.19
CA SER A 673 -4.87 -10.03 33.24
C SER A 673 -6.14 -10.83 32.92
N VAL A 674 -6.15 -11.56 31.81
CA VAL A 674 -7.22 -12.50 31.40
C VAL A 674 -6.62 -13.90 31.18
N THR A 675 -7.34 -14.95 31.58
CA THR A 675 -6.88 -16.34 31.38
C THR A 675 -8.04 -17.29 31.12
N HIS A 676 -7.94 -18.12 30.07
CA HIS A 676 -8.95 -19.11 29.70
C HIS A 676 -8.34 -20.49 29.42
N THR A 677 -9.13 -21.55 29.67
CA THR A 677 -8.89 -22.90 29.13
C THR A 677 -10.11 -23.29 28.32
N LEU A 678 -9.96 -23.49 27.02
CA LEU A 678 -11.05 -23.76 26.06
C LEU A 678 -10.82 -25.07 25.32
N THR A 679 -11.89 -25.66 24.80
CA THR A 679 -11.79 -26.86 23.96
C THR A 679 -11.72 -26.49 22.49
N THR A 680 -11.03 -27.25 21.64
CA THR A 680 -11.00 -27.00 20.18
C THR A 680 -12.42 -26.87 19.60
N GLY A 681 -12.64 -25.94 18.68
CA GLY A 681 -13.96 -25.74 18.05
C GLY A 681 -14.97 -24.86 18.81
N THR A 682 -14.57 -24.22 19.92
CA THR A 682 -15.45 -23.40 20.76
C THR A 682 -15.09 -21.93 20.74
N THR A 683 -16.06 -21.08 21.10
CA THR A 683 -15.83 -19.65 21.34
C THR A 683 -16.12 -19.30 22.78
N ALA A 684 -15.43 -18.28 23.30
CA ALA A 684 -15.72 -17.69 24.61
C ALA A 684 -15.62 -16.18 24.52
N VAL A 685 -16.37 -15.46 25.36
CA VAL A 685 -16.26 -14.01 25.49
C VAL A 685 -15.85 -13.69 26.92
N ASP A 686 -14.84 -12.85 27.08
CA ASP A 686 -14.51 -12.22 28.35
C ASP A 686 -14.48 -10.71 28.22
N THR A 687 -14.56 -9.98 29.34
CA THR A 687 -14.67 -8.54 29.33
C THR A 687 -13.64 -7.90 30.23
N VAL A 688 -12.94 -6.90 29.68
CA VAL A 688 -12.14 -5.92 30.43
C VAL A 688 -12.91 -4.61 30.45
N THR A 689 -13.30 -4.14 31.63
CA THR A 689 -13.96 -2.85 31.79
C THR A 689 -12.92 -1.75 31.96
N LEU A 690 -12.80 -0.87 30.98
CA LEU A 690 -11.98 0.35 31.00
C LEU A 690 -12.81 1.51 31.54
N SER A 691 -12.27 2.28 32.49
CA SER A 691 -13.00 3.36 33.17
C SER A 691 -12.18 4.64 33.26
N ASN A 692 -12.86 5.79 33.21
CA ASN A 692 -12.31 7.08 33.59
C ASN A 692 -12.71 7.43 35.04
N VAL A 693 -11.75 7.39 35.97
CA VAL A 693 -12.00 7.52 37.43
C VAL A 693 -11.55 8.86 38.01
N SER A 694 -11.46 9.91 37.19
CA SER A 694 -11.03 11.24 37.66
C SER A 694 -11.95 11.84 38.75
N VAL A 695 -11.43 12.82 39.48
CA VAL A 695 -12.16 13.50 40.58
C VAL A 695 -13.03 14.68 40.11
N GLY A 696 -12.92 15.09 38.84
CA GLY A 696 -13.75 16.15 38.23
C GLY A 696 -13.93 15.94 36.73
N ASN A 697 -14.67 16.84 36.07
CA ASN A 697 -14.93 16.74 34.63
C ASN A 697 -13.62 16.48 33.87
N SER A 698 -13.62 15.40 33.09
CA SER A 698 -12.53 14.95 32.24
C SER A 698 -13.09 14.03 31.14
N THR A 699 -12.35 13.91 30.04
CA THR A 699 -12.54 12.89 29.02
C THR A 699 -11.24 12.10 28.87
N LEU A 700 -11.34 10.78 29.03
CA LEU A 700 -10.26 9.85 28.75
C LEU A 700 -10.39 9.40 27.30
N ASP A 701 -9.52 9.90 26.45
CA ASP A 701 -9.40 9.45 25.06
C ASP A 701 -8.42 8.28 25.04
N PHE A 702 -8.82 7.15 24.46
CA PHE A 702 -8.03 5.92 24.48
C PHE A 702 -8.10 5.15 23.15
N SER A 703 -7.08 4.32 22.91
CA SER A 703 -7.07 3.29 21.87
C SER A 703 -6.69 1.93 22.47
N VAL A 704 -7.12 0.84 21.83
CA VAL A 704 -6.90 -0.55 22.24
C VAL A 704 -6.30 -1.32 21.07
N SER A 705 -5.14 -1.93 21.28
CA SER A 705 -4.48 -2.85 20.34
C SER A 705 -4.26 -4.22 20.98
N LEU A 706 -4.10 -5.23 20.13
CA LEU A 706 -3.70 -6.58 20.53
C LEU A 706 -2.26 -6.83 20.06
N GLU A 707 -1.35 -7.12 20.99
CA GLU A 707 0.10 -7.19 20.74
C GLU A 707 0.72 -8.47 21.33
N ASN A 708 2.01 -8.73 21.05
CA ASN A 708 2.81 -9.81 21.67
C ASN A 708 2.19 -11.23 21.63
N ASN A 709 1.66 -11.62 20.46
CA ASN A 709 1.10 -12.95 20.26
C ASN A 709 2.15 -14.07 20.36
N THR A 710 1.91 -15.10 21.18
CA THR A 710 2.76 -16.30 21.30
C THR A 710 1.97 -17.59 21.12
N PHE A 711 2.66 -18.62 20.59
CA PHE A 711 2.11 -19.93 20.26
C PHE A 711 2.76 -21.05 21.09
N PRO A 712 2.16 -22.26 21.17
CA PRO A 712 2.71 -23.36 21.93
C PRO A 712 4.08 -23.79 21.40
N THR A 713 5.10 -23.85 22.26
CA THR A 713 6.46 -24.29 21.89
C THR A 713 6.64 -25.80 22.07
N GLY A 714 7.05 -26.55 21.02
CA GLY A 714 7.38 -27.99 21.20
C GLY A 714 7.40 -28.96 20.01
N VAL A 715 7.20 -28.57 18.74
CA VAL A 715 7.27 -29.52 17.59
C VAL A 715 8.59 -29.32 16.80
N VAL A 716 9.54 -30.23 16.99
CA VAL A 716 10.92 -30.33 16.43
C VAL A 716 10.92 -30.30 14.88
N GLY A 717 11.87 -29.78 14.08
CA GLY A 717 13.20 -29.20 14.27
C GLY A 717 14.09 -29.46 13.02
N TYR A 718 14.90 -28.46 12.65
CA TYR A 718 16.08 -28.43 11.74
C TYR A 718 15.96 -28.01 10.26
N ARG A 719 16.48 -26.78 10.06
CA ARG A 719 17.22 -26.13 8.96
C ARG A 719 18.00 -27.00 7.94
N LEU A 720 17.93 -26.60 6.66
CA LEU A 720 19.06 -26.51 5.70
C LEU A 720 18.87 -25.31 4.74
N VAL A 721 19.97 -24.58 4.45
CA VAL A 721 20.04 -23.36 3.61
C VAL A 721 20.53 -23.69 2.18
N PRO A 722 20.57 -22.74 1.22
CA PRO A 722 20.04 -22.85 -0.15
C PRO A 722 21.05 -23.42 -1.15
N LYS A 723 20.59 -23.77 -2.37
CA LYS A 723 21.49 -23.96 -3.52
C LYS A 723 21.31 -22.80 -4.50
N LYS A 724 22.27 -21.88 -4.51
CA LYS A 724 22.47 -20.93 -5.62
C LYS A 724 23.31 -21.63 -6.69
N ASP A 725 22.94 -21.45 -7.95
CA ASP A 725 23.90 -21.17 -9.02
C ASP A 725 23.21 -20.29 -10.08
N LEU A 726 23.69 -19.06 -10.19
CA LEU A 726 23.50 -18.18 -11.34
C LEU A 726 24.74 -18.38 -12.21
N ASN A 727 24.58 -18.84 -13.45
CA ASN A 727 25.50 -18.60 -14.57
C ASN A 727 24.90 -19.21 -15.85
N GLU A 728 24.45 -18.39 -16.80
CA GLU A 728 24.91 -18.39 -18.20
C GLU A 728 24.14 -17.35 -19.04
N ASN A 729 24.89 -16.57 -19.84
CA ASN A 729 24.36 -15.62 -20.82
C ASN A 729 23.93 -16.35 -22.09
N ILE A 730 22.65 -16.28 -22.49
CA ILE A 730 22.20 -16.69 -23.83
C ILE A 730 21.12 -15.73 -24.36
N SER A 731 21.21 -15.44 -25.65
CA SER A 731 20.34 -14.57 -26.47
C SER A 731 18.90 -15.10 -26.58
N VAL A 732 17.89 -14.24 -26.45
CA VAL A 732 16.48 -14.67 -26.34
C VAL A 732 15.68 -14.43 -27.62
N ASN A 733 15.06 -15.52 -28.13
CA ASN A 733 13.90 -15.52 -29.04
C ASN A 733 12.63 -15.85 -28.24
N LYS A 734 11.46 -15.72 -28.89
CA LYS A 734 10.07 -15.83 -28.36
C LYS A 734 9.72 -17.07 -27.49
N ASP A 735 10.61 -18.06 -27.37
CA ASP A 735 10.39 -19.30 -26.60
C ASP A 735 11.46 -19.58 -25.51
N ASP A 736 12.38 -18.65 -25.23
CA ASP A 736 13.34 -18.83 -24.13
C ASP A 736 12.81 -18.22 -22.83
N SER A 737 13.00 -18.96 -21.73
CA SER A 737 12.58 -18.58 -20.38
C SER A 737 13.08 -17.20 -20.00
N ASP A 738 12.15 -16.30 -19.68
CA ASP A 738 12.46 -15.09 -18.94
C ASP A 738 13.11 -15.49 -17.61
N THR A 739 14.41 -15.23 -17.47
CA THR A 739 15.14 -15.41 -16.21
C THR A 739 15.32 -14.08 -15.47
N LYS A 740 14.63 -13.01 -15.87
CA LYS A 740 14.58 -11.76 -15.10
C LYS A 740 13.37 -11.77 -14.17
N GLY A 741 13.61 -12.05 -12.89
CA GLY A 741 12.86 -11.38 -11.81
C GLY A 741 12.04 -12.24 -10.85
N GLY A 742 12.02 -13.56 -10.94
CA GLY A 742 11.27 -14.38 -9.99
C GLY A 742 12.03 -14.63 -8.67
N LEU A 743 11.78 -13.83 -7.62
CA LEU A 743 12.13 -14.21 -6.25
C LEU A 743 11.00 -15.06 -5.65
N SER A 744 11.33 -16.25 -5.18
CA SER A 744 10.70 -16.88 -4.01
C SER A 744 11.81 -17.60 -3.25
N LEU A 745 12.28 -17.01 -2.16
CA LEU A 745 13.38 -17.52 -1.31
C LEU A 745 12.89 -17.90 0.09
N GLU A 746 11.59 -17.78 0.35
CA GLU A 746 10.98 -17.87 1.67
C GLU A 746 9.74 -18.77 1.54
N GLY A 747 9.51 -19.71 2.45
CA GLY A 747 8.28 -20.50 2.46
C GLY A 747 7.12 -19.86 3.24
N GLN A 748 7.24 -18.56 3.54
CA GLN A 748 6.23 -17.74 4.22
C GLN A 748 6.37 -16.26 3.83
N GLY A 749 5.31 -15.45 4.03
CA GLY A 749 5.33 -14.01 3.76
C GLY A 749 4.10 -13.27 4.30
N GLY A 750 4.06 -11.94 4.13
CA GLY A 750 3.09 -11.05 4.76
C GLY A 750 3.48 -10.59 6.19
N PRO A 751 2.59 -9.93 6.96
CA PRO A 751 1.21 -9.57 6.58
C PRO A 751 1.16 -8.48 5.50
N ASP A 752 0.15 -8.51 4.65
CA ASP A 752 -0.20 -7.37 3.81
C ASP A 752 -1.06 -6.34 4.57
N ALA A 753 -1.47 -5.25 3.90
CA ALA A 753 -2.24 -4.16 4.52
C ALA A 753 -3.65 -4.58 5.00
N PHE A 754 -4.13 -5.76 4.63
CA PHE A 754 -5.38 -6.35 5.13
C PHE A 754 -5.13 -7.48 6.13
N GLY A 755 -3.88 -7.67 6.53
CA GLY A 755 -3.43 -8.63 7.53
C GLY A 755 -3.00 -9.97 6.95
N TYR A 756 -3.29 -10.29 5.68
CA TYR A 756 -3.02 -11.62 5.11
C TYR A 756 -1.52 -11.94 5.15
N LYS A 757 -1.20 -13.09 5.74
CA LYS A 757 0.08 -13.79 5.76
C LYS A 757 -0.06 -15.07 4.96
N TRP A 758 1.04 -15.56 4.42
CA TRP A 758 1.10 -16.89 3.82
C TRP A 758 2.22 -17.74 4.40
N ILE A 759 2.03 -19.05 4.39
CA ILE A 759 3.01 -20.04 4.84
C ILE A 759 2.76 -21.37 4.12
N ASP A 760 3.82 -22.05 3.72
CA ASP A 760 3.75 -23.35 3.06
C ASP A 760 4.13 -24.51 3.97
N SER A 761 3.79 -25.72 3.54
CA SER A 761 3.97 -26.94 4.33
C SER A 761 5.43 -27.34 4.60
N ASN A 762 6.40 -26.68 3.97
CA ASN A 762 7.82 -26.92 4.22
C ASN A 762 8.36 -26.06 5.37
N GLU A 763 7.66 -24.98 5.76
CA GLU A 763 8.06 -24.13 6.86
C GLU A 763 7.71 -24.72 8.24
N PRO A 764 8.47 -24.39 9.29
CA PRO A 764 8.10 -24.72 10.66
C PRO A 764 6.75 -24.07 11.01
N ASN A 765 5.78 -24.89 11.44
CA ASN A 765 4.38 -24.50 11.68
C ASN A 765 3.56 -24.23 10.39
N GLY A 766 4.05 -24.68 9.24
CA GLY A 766 3.29 -24.69 8.00
C GLY A 766 2.11 -25.66 8.01
N PRO A 767 1.14 -25.47 7.09
CA PRO A 767 -0.03 -26.33 7.00
C PRO A 767 0.34 -27.78 6.68
N GLN A 768 -0.47 -28.73 7.16
CA GLN A 768 -0.36 -30.12 6.72
C GLN A 768 -0.94 -30.29 5.30
N TYR A 769 -0.25 -31.09 4.48
CA TYR A 769 -0.79 -31.49 3.18
C TYR A 769 -1.94 -32.49 3.37
N VAL A 770 -3.15 -32.09 2.99
CA VAL A 770 -4.37 -32.89 3.07
C VAL A 770 -5.13 -32.74 1.76
N TRP A 771 -5.29 -33.85 1.03
CA TRP A 771 -5.98 -33.85 -0.26
C TRP A 771 -7.41 -34.38 -0.12
N ASN A 772 -8.40 -33.59 -0.53
CA ASN A 772 -9.80 -34.01 -0.55
C ASN A 772 -10.23 -34.29 -2.00
N ASP A 773 -10.21 -35.55 -2.44
CA ASP A 773 -10.58 -35.87 -3.83
C ASP A 773 -12.09 -35.77 -4.06
N ILE A 774 -12.51 -34.68 -4.70
CA ILE A 774 -13.90 -34.40 -5.07
C ILE A 774 -14.21 -34.74 -6.53
N SER A 775 -13.30 -35.43 -7.26
CA SER A 775 -13.53 -35.77 -8.68
C SER A 775 -14.74 -36.67 -8.93
N SER A 776 -15.22 -37.38 -7.90
CA SER A 776 -16.40 -38.26 -7.97
C SER A 776 -17.59 -37.78 -7.15
N THR A 777 -17.38 -36.89 -6.17
CA THR A 777 -18.40 -36.39 -5.24
C THR A 777 -18.83 -34.95 -5.52
N GLY A 778 -17.95 -34.15 -6.13
CA GLY A 778 -18.20 -32.76 -6.47
C GLY A 778 -19.04 -32.60 -7.73
N THR A 779 -19.60 -31.40 -7.90
CA THR A 779 -20.34 -31.04 -9.11
C THR A 779 -19.35 -30.66 -10.21
N LEU A 780 -19.50 -31.26 -11.39
CA LEU A 780 -18.70 -30.93 -12.56
C LEU A 780 -19.03 -29.52 -13.08
N ALA A 781 -18.01 -28.67 -13.26
CA ALA A 781 -18.12 -27.39 -13.96
C ALA A 781 -18.30 -27.64 -15.47
N SER A 782 -19.55 -27.86 -15.88
CA SER A 782 -19.91 -28.26 -17.24
C SER A 782 -20.16 -27.10 -18.20
N THR A 783 -20.46 -25.90 -17.67
CA THR A 783 -20.74 -24.70 -18.46
C THR A 783 -19.58 -23.72 -18.33
N TRP A 784 -18.98 -23.38 -19.47
CA TRP A 784 -17.88 -22.42 -19.57
C TRP A 784 -18.30 -21.28 -20.49
N THR A 785 -18.05 -20.05 -20.06
CA THR A 785 -18.39 -18.81 -20.76
C THR A 785 -17.11 -18.20 -21.34
N PRO A 786 -17.07 -17.86 -22.64
CA PRO A 786 -15.88 -17.29 -23.24
C PRO A 786 -15.70 -15.83 -22.84
N THR A 787 -14.46 -15.38 -22.63
CA THR A 787 -14.13 -13.96 -22.44
C THR A 787 -13.75 -13.24 -23.74
N GLY A 788 -13.73 -13.97 -24.86
CA GLY A 788 -13.45 -13.47 -26.20
C GLY A 788 -13.97 -14.40 -27.30
N THR A 789 -13.19 -14.59 -28.36
CA THR A 789 -13.56 -15.43 -29.52
C THR A 789 -13.01 -16.86 -29.45
N PHE A 790 -12.18 -17.17 -28.47
CA PHE A 790 -11.58 -18.49 -28.30
C PHE A 790 -12.52 -19.46 -27.57
N ASP A 791 -12.14 -20.73 -27.51
CA ASP A 791 -12.91 -21.74 -26.78
C ASP A 791 -12.97 -21.37 -25.28
N PRO A 792 -14.12 -21.45 -24.63
CA PRO A 792 -14.27 -21.01 -23.24
C PRO A 792 -13.53 -21.88 -22.21
N LYS A 793 -13.04 -23.07 -22.59
CA LYS A 793 -12.13 -23.89 -21.77
C LYS A 793 -10.65 -23.58 -21.99
N ASP A 794 -10.33 -22.74 -22.98
CA ASP A 794 -9.02 -22.19 -23.28
C ASP A 794 -8.98 -20.76 -22.70
N GLU A 795 -9.86 -19.88 -23.19
CA GLU A 795 -10.05 -18.51 -22.71
C GLU A 795 -11.49 -18.26 -22.26
N GLY A 796 -11.74 -18.56 -20.99
CA GLY A 796 -13.05 -18.34 -20.41
C GLY A 796 -13.09 -18.60 -18.92
N TYR A 797 -14.31 -18.78 -18.42
CA TYR A 797 -14.55 -19.04 -17.02
C TYR A 797 -15.80 -19.89 -16.81
N ALA A 798 -15.88 -20.54 -15.65
CA ALA A 798 -17.08 -21.20 -15.15
C ALA A 798 -17.58 -20.51 -13.87
N GLY A 799 -18.90 -20.44 -13.69
CA GLY A 799 -19.52 -19.76 -12.53
C GLY A 799 -20.53 -18.68 -12.93
N PRO A 800 -21.07 -17.90 -11.97
CA PRO A 800 -20.68 -17.92 -10.55
C PRO A 800 -21.09 -19.21 -9.84
N PHE A 801 -20.25 -19.70 -8.93
CA PHE A 801 -20.58 -20.77 -7.99
C PHE A 801 -20.82 -20.19 -6.60
N ASN A 802 -21.94 -20.56 -5.98
CA ASN A 802 -22.28 -20.08 -4.64
C ASN A 802 -21.43 -20.79 -3.57
N LEU A 803 -20.75 -20.02 -2.73
CA LEU A 803 -19.87 -20.53 -1.67
C LEU A 803 -20.67 -21.20 -0.53
N GLY A 804 -21.94 -20.81 -0.35
CA GLY A 804 -22.80 -21.31 0.73
C GLY A 804 -22.57 -20.64 2.09
N PHE A 805 -21.65 -19.67 2.18
CA PHE A 805 -21.36 -18.85 3.37
C PHE A 805 -20.77 -17.50 2.97
N ASN A 806 -20.69 -16.57 3.92
CA ASN A 806 -20.02 -15.28 3.75
C ASN A 806 -18.51 -15.48 3.91
N PHE A 807 -17.74 -15.21 2.87
CA PHE A 807 -16.29 -15.25 2.87
C PHE A 807 -15.74 -13.83 2.81
N LYS A 808 -15.02 -13.38 3.86
CA LYS A 808 -14.35 -12.08 3.82
C LYS A 808 -13.04 -12.21 3.05
N PHE A 809 -12.89 -11.44 1.98
CA PHE A 809 -11.67 -11.37 1.17
C PHE A 809 -11.29 -9.90 0.98
N TYR A 810 -10.12 -9.51 1.51
CA TYR A 810 -9.64 -8.11 1.49
C TYR A 810 -10.70 -7.10 1.96
N GLY A 811 -11.32 -7.38 3.12
CA GLY A 811 -12.33 -6.51 3.73
C GLY A 811 -13.73 -6.58 3.09
N GLU A 812 -13.87 -7.20 1.91
CA GLU A 812 -15.15 -7.35 1.23
C GLU A 812 -15.79 -8.71 1.49
N THR A 813 -17.12 -8.74 1.64
CA THR A 813 -17.86 -10.01 1.76
C THR A 813 -18.15 -10.57 0.38
N LYS A 814 -17.70 -11.81 0.14
CA LYS A 814 -17.95 -12.60 -1.08
C LYS A 814 -18.84 -13.78 -0.75
N THR A 815 -19.79 -14.05 -1.63
CA THR A 815 -20.74 -15.17 -1.50
C THR A 815 -20.70 -16.11 -2.70
N GLU A 816 -20.00 -15.71 -3.77
CA GLU A 816 -19.90 -16.45 -5.02
C GLU A 816 -18.47 -16.34 -5.58
N VAL A 817 -18.06 -17.30 -6.40
CA VAL A 817 -16.73 -17.35 -7.02
C VAL A 817 -16.81 -17.79 -8.48
N TYR A 818 -15.92 -17.25 -9.31
CA TYR A 818 -15.72 -17.62 -10.70
C TYR A 818 -14.39 -18.37 -10.84
N VAL A 819 -14.36 -19.41 -11.65
CA VAL A 819 -13.15 -20.21 -11.93
C VAL A 819 -12.69 -19.91 -13.35
N ASN A 820 -11.51 -19.33 -13.53
CA ASN A 820 -10.94 -19.07 -14.85
C ASN A 820 -10.26 -20.32 -15.43
N SER A 821 -10.29 -20.49 -16.75
CA SER A 821 -9.65 -21.63 -17.44
C SER A 821 -8.14 -21.65 -17.25
N ASN A 822 -7.51 -20.47 -17.10
CA ASN A 822 -6.08 -20.24 -16.91
C ASN A 822 -5.60 -20.36 -15.46
N GLY A 823 -6.48 -20.77 -14.53
CA GLY A 823 -6.10 -21.14 -13.16
C GLY A 823 -6.64 -20.23 -12.04
N PRO A 824 -6.71 -18.89 -12.17
CA PRO A 824 -7.20 -18.01 -11.11
C PRO A 824 -8.65 -18.23 -10.71
N LEU A 825 -8.95 -18.01 -9.43
CA LEU A 825 -10.31 -17.72 -8.95
C LEU A 825 -10.55 -16.22 -8.94
N LEU A 826 -11.75 -15.78 -9.31
CA LEU A 826 -12.18 -14.38 -9.26
C LEU A 826 -13.50 -14.22 -8.53
N PHE A 827 -13.79 -13.00 -8.07
CA PHE A 827 -15.06 -12.65 -7.43
C PHE A 827 -15.98 -11.78 -8.30
N THR A 828 -15.53 -11.48 -9.52
CA THR A 828 -16.31 -10.85 -10.58
C THR A 828 -16.07 -11.62 -11.88
N ALA A 829 -17.07 -11.66 -12.77
CA ALA A 829 -16.92 -12.31 -14.07
C ALA A 829 -15.79 -11.62 -14.86
N PRO A 830 -14.77 -12.37 -15.34
CA PRO A 830 -13.68 -11.78 -16.11
C PRO A 830 -14.20 -11.28 -17.47
N THR A 831 -13.68 -10.15 -17.93
CA THR A 831 -14.10 -9.48 -19.18
C THR A 831 -13.07 -9.56 -20.31
N ALA A 832 -11.94 -10.22 -20.08
CA ALA A 832 -10.84 -10.37 -21.02
C ALA A 832 -10.17 -11.75 -20.88
N ASN A 833 -9.38 -12.12 -21.88
CA ASN A 833 -8.55 -13.32 -21.87
C ASN A 833 -7.44 -13.21 -20.81
N MET A 834 -7.06 -14.34 -20.21
CA MET A 834 -6.16 -14.39 -19.04
C MET A 834 -4.99 -15.38 -19.22
N PHE A 835 -4.56 -15.66 -20.45
CA PHE A 835 -3.42 -16.56 -20.72
C PHE A 835 -2.06 -16.01 -20.26
N SER A 836 -1.90 -14.70 -20.13
CA SER A 836 -0.64 -14.09 -19.68
C SER A 836 -0.70 -13.80 -18.19
N ASN A 837 0.10 -14.51 -17.41
CA ASN A 837 0.28 -14.24 -16.00
C ASN A 837 1.16 -13.00 -15.77
N VAL A 838 1.01 -12.37 -14.60
CA VAL A 838 1.74 -11.14 -14.23
C VAL A 838 2.17 -11.19 -12.77
N GLN A 839 3.10 -10.32 -12.41
CA GLN A 839 3.45 -10.10 -11.01
C GLN A 839 2.27 -9.45 -10.27
N ILE A 840 1.97 -9.94 -9.07
CA ILE A 840 0.93 -9.40 -8.18
C ILE A 840 1.57 -8.85 -6.88
N PRO A 841 0.96 -7.89 -6.18
CA PRO A 841 -0.25 -7.16 -6.58
C PRO A 841 0.00 -6.27 -7.81
N THR A 842 -0.99 -6.17 -8.68
CA THR A 842 -0.97 -5.24 -9.81
C THR A 842 -2.33 -4.56 -9.96
N ALA A 843 -2.34 -3.23 -10.13
CA ALA A 843 -3.59 -2.50 -10.37
C ALA A 843 -4.21 -2.81 -11.77
N SER A 844 -3.44 -3.49 -12.64
CA SER A 844 -3.88 -3.86 -13.98
C SER A 844 -4.79 -5.08 -13.91
N ALA A 845 -6.04 -4.93 -14.37
CA ALA A 845 -7.00 -6.01 -14.42
C ALA A 845 -6.43 -7.25 -15.16
N PRO A 846 -6.77 -8.47 -14.71
CA PRO A 846 -7.80 -8.80 -13.71
C PRO A 846 -7.29 -8.62 -12.26
N ASN A 847 -8.17 -8.13 -11.38
CA ASN A 847 -7.89 -7.91 -9.95
C ASN A 847 -8.86 -8.72 -9.07
N GLY A 848 -8.58 -8.84 -7.77
CA GLY A 848 -9.45 -9.57 -6.84
C GLY A 848 -9.40 -11.07 -7.06
N LEU A 849 -8.19 -11.62 -7.11
CA LEU A 849 -7.92 -13.00 -7.52
C LEU A 849 -7.18 -13.83 -6.47
N ILE A 850 -7.42 -15.13 -6.53
CA ILE A 850 -6.68 -16.17 -5.81
C ILE A 850 -6.03 -17.09 -6.86
N CYS A 851 -4.71 -17.12 -6.90
CA CYS A 851 -3.91 -17.84 -7.89
C CYS A 851 -3.16 -19.01 -7.25
N ALA A 852 -3.60 -20.23 -7.52
CA ALA A 852 -2.81 -21.44 -7.29
C ALA A 852 -1.77 -21.64 -8.38
N PHE A 853 -2.13 -21.38 -9.64
CA PHE A 853 -1.24 -21.55 -10.77
C PHE A 853 -1.80 -20.78 -11.98
N TRP A 854 -1.54 -19.49 -12.04
CA TRP A 854 -1.95 -18.67 -13.18
C TRP A 854 -0.90 -18.75 -14.28
N ASP A 855 -1.27 -19.34 -15.41
CA ASP A 855 -0.43 -19.51 -16.62
C ASP A 855 -1.38 -19.75 -17.81
N ASP A 856 -0.85 -19.98 -19.00
CA ASP A 856 -1.62 -20.34 -20.20
C ASP A 856 -2.06 -21.82 -20.13
N LEU A 857 -3.29 -22.08 -19.69
CA LEU A 857 -3.88 -23.41 -19.48
C LEU A 857 -5.04 -23.70 -20.45
N ASP A 858 -5.15 -24.96 -20.86
CA ASP A 858 -6.11 -25.40 -21.89
C ASP A 858 -6.91 -26.63 -21.43
N GLY A 859 -8.20 -26.45 -21.15
CA GLY A 859 -9.11 -27.52 -20.74
C GLY A 859 -9.82 -28.26 -21.89
N ARG A 860 -9.51 -27.97 -23.17
CA ARG A 860 -10.26 -28.52 -24.32
C ARG A 860 -10.00 -30.00 -24.56
N THR A 861 -8.76 -30.44 -24.37
CA THR A 861 -8.31 -31.79 -24.76
C THR A 861 -8.53 -32.83 -23.67
N GLN A 862 -8.21 -32.50 -22.41
CA GLN A 862 -8.35 -33.40 -21.27
C GLN A 862 -8.43 -32.61 -19.95
N GLY A 863 -9.07 -33.21 -18.95
CA GLY A 863 -9.14 -32.68 -17.60
C GLY A 863 -10.55 -32.24 -17.21
N THR A 864 -10.77 -32.07 -15.91
CA THR A 864 -12.06 -31.67 -15.35
C THR A 864 -11.89 -30.73 -14.17
N VAL A 865 -12.79 -29.78 -14.02
CA VAL A 865 -12.93 -28.96 -12.81
C VAL A 865 -14.19 -29.39 -12.08
N HIS A 866 -14.06 -29.77 -10.81
CA HIS A 866 -15.17 -30.07 -9.92
C HIS A 866 -15.19 -29.06 -8.77
N TYR A 867 -16.38 -28.74 -8.26
CA TYR A 867 -16.54 -27.93 -7.05
C TYR A 867 -17.52 -28.59 -6.08
N GLN A 868 -17.31 -28.38 -4.78
CA GLN A 868 -18.18 -28.93 -3.74
C GLN A 868 -18.17 -28.02 -2.51
N GLN A 869 -19.35 -27.66 -2.01
CA GLN A 869 -19.48 -27.10 -0.66
C GLN A 869 -19.61 -28.26 0.34
N VAL A 870 -18.79 -28.26 1.38
CA VAL A 870 -18.86 -29.21 2.50
C VAL A 870 -18.75 -28.44 3.81
N GLY A 871 -19.87 -28.34 4.55
CA GLY A 871 -19.91 -27.60 5.82
C GLY A 871 -19.51 -26.13 5.65
N ASN A 872 -18.44 -25.73 6.35
CA ASN A 872 -17.85 -24.39 6.33
C ASN A 872 -16.71 -24.22 5.29
N THR A 873 -16.56 -25.19 4.38
CA THR A 873 -15.55 -25.14 3.31
C THR A 873 -16.17 -25.19 1.92
N PHE A 874 -15.50 -24.53 0.97
CA PHE A 874 -15.80 -24.61 -0.45
C PHE A 874 -14.55 -25.06 -1.20
N VAL A 875 -14.66 -26.21 -1.87
CA VAL A 875 -13.54 -26.91 -2.51
C VAL A 875 -13.66 -26.80 -4.03
N ILE A 876 -12.59 -26.45 -4.73
CA ILE A 876 -12.50 -26.42 -6.19
C ILE A 876 -11.29 -27.24 -6.62
N GLN A 877 -11.49 -28.30 -7.39
CA GLN A 877 -10.45 -29.24 -7.81
C GLN A 877 -10.29 -29.24 -9.33
N PHE A 878 -9.08 -28.92 -9.79
CA PHE A 878 -8.62 -29.16 -11.14
C PHE A 878 -8.01 -30.56 -11.19
N THR A 879 -8.49 -31.42 -12.09
CA THR A 879 -7.98 -32.79 -12.26
C THR A 879 -7.46 -32.97 -13.67
N ASN A 880 -6.16 -33.28 -13.81
CA ASN A 880 -5.48 -33.46 -15.09
C ASN A 880 -5.71 -32.30 -16.10
N TRP A 881 -5.84 -31.07 -15.62
CA TRP A 881 -6.00 -29.88 -16.47
C TRP A 881 -4.70 -29.60 -17.22
N GLN A 882 -4.75 -29.28 -18.51
CA GLN A 882 -3.52 -29.18 -19.32
C GLN A 882 -2.97 -27.76 -19.35
N LYS A 883 -1.66 -27.65 -19.55
CA LYS A 883 -1.04 -26.41 -20.05
C LYS A 883 -1.27 -26.30 -21.57
N TYR A 884 -1.34 -25.07 -22.11
CA TYR A 884 -1.47 -24.84 -23.55
C TYR A 884 -0.41 -25.63 -24.35
N SER A 885 -0.83 -26.13 -25.53
CA SER A 885 -0.08 -27.09 -26.37
C SER A 885 0.13 -28.50 -25.77
N ALA A 886 -0.64 -28.88 -24.74
CA ALA A 886 -0.62 -30.22 -24.12
C ALA A 886 0.76 -30.64 -23.57
N THR A 887 1.49 -29.68 -23.01
CA THR A 887 2.86 -29.88 -22.51
C THR A 887 2.95 -30.52 -21.13
N GLY A 888 1.81 -30.89 -20.53
CA GLY A 888 1.76 -31.49 -19.20
C GLY A 888 0.39 -31.36 -18.54
N SER A 889 0.16 -32.13 -17.47
CA SER A 889 -1.09 -32.14 -16.70
C SER A 889 -0.90 -31.62 -15.27
N LEU A 890 -1.87 -30.83 -14.81
CA LEU A 890 -1.90 -30.20 -13.49
C LEU A 890 -3.11 -30.69 -12.71
N THR A 891 -2.88 -31.13 -11.48
CA THR A 891 -3.91 -31.52 -10.51
C THR A 891 -3.65 -30.79 -9.20
N PHE A 892 -4.51 -29.82 -8.91
CA PHE A 892 -4.42 -28.95 -7.75
C PHE A 892 -5.82 -28.56 -7.26
N GLN A 893 -5.90 -28.04 -6.04
CA GLN A 893 -7.16 -27.76 -5.37
C GLN A 893 -7.09 -26.46 -4.57
N TYR A 894 -8.17 -25.68 -4.62
CA TYR A 894 -8.46 -24.60 -3.68
C TYR A 894 -9.43 -25.10 -2.61
N VAL A 895 -9.20 -24.70 -1.36
CA VAL A 895 -10.16 -24.87 -0.25
C VAL A 895 -10.32 -23.53 0.46
N ILE A 896 -11.52 -22.96 0.35
CA ILE A 896 -11.89 -21.69 0.99
C ILE A 896 -12.66 -22.01 2.27
N TYR A 897 -12.26 -21.43 3.40
CA TYR A 897 -12.94 -21.58 4.69
C TYR A 897 -13.80 -20.34 4.98
N SER A 898 -14.93 -20.53 5.68
CA SER A 898 -15.78 -19.40 6.10
C SER A 898 -15.06 -18.40 7.02
N GLY A 899 -14.02 -18.82 7.74
CA GLY A 899 -13.19 -17.98 8.61
C GLY A 899 -12.22 -17.04 7.86
N GLY A 900 -12.15 -17.09 6.52
CA GLY A 900 -11.24 -16.23 5.74
C GLY A 900 -9.90 -16.89 5.39
N LYS A 901 -9.60 -18.05 5.96
CA LYS A 901 -8.46 -18.90 5.60
C LYS A 901 -8.62 -19.48 4.19
N ILE A 902 -7.54 -19.46 3.42
CA ILE A 902 -7.47 -20.03 2.07
C ILE A 902 -6.36 -21.08 2.05
N MET A 903 -6.68 -22.27 1.56
CA MET A 903 -5.72 -23.35 1.35
C MET A 903 -5.58 -23.68 -0.14
N ILE A 904 -4.36 -23.95 -0.57
CA ILE A 904 -4.04 -24.45 -1.91
C ILE A 904 -3.22 -25.72 -1.77
N TYR A 905 -3.65 -26.79 -2.44
CA TYR A 905 -2.97 -28.09 -2.44
C TYR A 905 -2.55 -28.48 -3.85
N TYR A 906 -1.32 -28.96 -4.00
CA TYR A 906 -0.75 -29.41 -5.27
C TYR A 906 -0.52 -30.92 -5.23
N GLN A 907 -1.35 -31.71 -5.92
CA GLN A 907 -1.24 -33.18 -5.89
C GLN A 907 -0.29 -33.72 -6.95
N ALA A 908 -0.50 -33.34 -8.20
CA ALA A 908 0.28 -33.83 -9.33
C ALA A 908 0.44 -32.71 -10.37
N MET A 909 1.58 -32.04 -10.33
CA MET A 909 1.97 -30.90 -11.16
C MET A 909 2.98 -31.35 -12.21
N ASN A 910 2.52 -32.09 -13.22
CA ASN A 910 3.35 -32.72 -14.25
C ASN A 910 3.47 -31.83 -15.50
N ALA A 911 3.99 -30.61 -15.35
CA ALA A 911 4.23 -29.66 -16.44
C ALA A 911 5.43 -28.75 -16.12
N THR A 912 5.69 -27.74 -16.95
CA THR A 912 6.61 -26.64 -16.61
C THR A 912 6.02 -25.79 -15.48
N LEU A 913 6.70 -25.70 -14.34
CA LEU A 913 6.17 -25.10 -13.11
C LEU A 913 6.73 -23.70 -12.77
N ASN A 914 7.67 -23.20 -13.58
CA ASN A 914 8.40 -21.95 -13.32
C ASN A 914 7.94 -20.78 -14.19
N SER A 915 6.70 -20.79 -14.64
CA SER A 915 6.13 -19.79 -15.56
C SER A 915 4.80 -19.22 -15.08
N ALA A 916 4.42 -19.50 -13.82
CA ALA A 916 3.11 -19.14 -13.29
C ALA A 916 3.19 -18.05 -12.23
N THR A 917 2.06 -17.39 -12.01
CA THR A 917 1.81 -16.57 -10.81
C THR A 917 1.07 -17.40 -9.76
N VAL A 918 1.56 -17.34 -8.52
CA VAL A 918 0.96 -17.94 -7.32
C VAL A 918 0.83 -16.84 -6.27
N GLY A 919 -0.35 -16.70 -5.66
CA GLY A 919 -0.61 -15.68 -4.65
C GLY A 919 -2.06 -15.24 -4.58
N ILE A 920 -2.32 -14.17 -3.83
CA ILE A 920 -3.64 -13.53 -3.70
C ILE A 920 -3.51 -12.02 -3.88
N GLU A 921 -4.58 -11.37 -4.35
CA GLU A 921 -4.63 -9.91 -4.37
C GLU A 921 -6.05 -9.36 -4.18
N SER A 922 -6.10 -8.14 -3.67
CA SER A 922 -7.29 -7.35 -3.43
C SER A 922 -8.07 -7.01 -4.71
N PRO A 923 -9.37 -6.70 -4.63
CA PRO A 923 -10.18 -6.23 -5.76
C PRO A 923 -9.63 -4.98 -6.47
N SER A 924 -8.85 -4.13 -5.79
CA SER A 924 -8.17 -2.99 -6.40
C SER A 924 -6.84 -3.35 -7.08
N GLY A 925 -6.31 -4.55 -6.82
CA GLY A 925 -4.99 -4.98 -7.31
C GLY A 925 -3.83 -4.20 -6.68
N THR A 926 -4.08 -3.38 -5.66
CA THR A 926 -3.05 -2.54 -5.02
C THR A 926 -2.41 -3.19 -3.79
N VAL A 927 -3.10 -4.16 -3.20
CA VAL A 927 -2.61 -4.96 -2.08
C VAL A 927 -2.74 -6.44 -2.43
N GLY A 928 -1.72 -7.24 -2.09
CA GLY A 928 -1.70 -8.66 -2.40
C GLY A 928 -0.45 -9.34 -1.84
N LEU A 929 -0.49 -10.65 -1.78
CA LEU A 929 0.64 -11.50 -1.43
C LEU A 929 1.03 -12.37 -2.62
N GLN A 930 2.16 -12.07 -3.23
CA GLN A 930 2.78 -12.96 -4.20
C GLN A 930 3.65 -14.00 -3.51
N VAL A 931 3.42 -15.26 -3.88
CA VAL A 931 4.20 -16.42 -3.44
C VAL A 931 5.25 -16.78 -4.47
N ALA A 932 4.89 -16.74 -5.75
CA ALA A 932 5.80 -16.97 -6.86
C ALA A 932 5.32 -16.25 -8.12
N TYR A 933 6.27 -15.77 -8.93
CA TYR A 933 6.03 -15.30 -10.29
C TYR A 933 7.19 -15.78 -11.16
N ASN A 934 6.89 -16.57 -12.19
CA ASN A 934 7.89 -17.16 -13.09
C ASN A 934 9.08 -17.81 -12.34
N ALA A 935 8.78 -18.50 -11.25
CA ALA A 935 9.76 -19.07 -10.34
C ALA A 935 9.47 -20.55 -10.06
N ALA A 936 10.52 -21.36 -9.91
CA ALA A 936 10.40 -22.77 -9.55
C ALA A 936 10.04 -22.91 -8.06
N TYR A 937 8.75 -22.87 -7.75
CA TYR A 937 8.22 -22.93 -6.38
C TYR A 937 7.28 -24.12 -6.16
N VAL A 938 6.31 -24.31 -7.05
CA VAL A 938 5.28 -25.34 -6.92
C VAL A 938 5.87 -26.75 -7.08
N ALA A 939 5.42 -27.68 -6.24
CA ALA A 939 5.83 -29.08 -6.27
C ALA A 939 4.68 -30.02 -5.85
N ASN A 940 4.80 -31.32 -6.16
CA ASN A 940 3.85 -32.33 -5.71
C ASN A 940 3.85 -32.45 -4.18
N ASN A 941 2.66 -32.63 -3.61
CA ASN A 941 2.40 -32.72 -2.17
C ASN A 941 2.75 -31.44 -1.39
N LEU A 942 2.73 -30.27 -2.04
CA LEU A 942 2.87 -28.98 -1.38
C LEU A 942 1.49 -28.46 -0.94
N ALA A 943 1.43 -27.89 0.26
CA ALA A 943 0.27 -27.11 0.72
C ALA A 943 0.68 -25.67 1.01
N LEU A 944 -0.21 -24.73 0.70
CA LEU A 944 0.00 -23.30 0.89
C LEU A 944 -1.24 -22.71 1.61
N GLN A 945 -1.00 -21.90 2.64
CA GLN A 945 -2.03 -21.25 3.44
C GLN A 945 -1.95 -19.74 3.29
N PHE A 946 -3.10 -19.04 3.21
CA PHE A 946 -3.22 -17.59 3.41
C PHE A 946 -4.21 -17.27 4.55
N ALA A 947 -3.87 -16.36 5.48
CA ALA A 947 -4.71 -15.94 6.62
C ALA A 947 -4.28 -14.59 7.25
N ALA A 948 -5.19 -13.79 7.83
CA ALA A 948 -4.99 -12.35 8.07
C ALA A 948 -4.64 -11.82 9.50
N GLU A 949 -4.07 -12.63 10.40
CA GLU A 949 -3.92 -12.47 11.88
C GLU A 949 -4.87 -13.45 12.62
N PRO A 950 -4.57 -13.90 13.85
CA PRO A 950 -5.12 -15.16 14.33
C PRO A 950 -6.59 -15.02 14.71
N ASP A 951 -7.43 -15.91 14.19
CA ASP A 951 -8.85 -15.98 14.56
C ASP A 951 -9.09 -16.19 16.07
N TRP A 952 -8.07 -16.47 16.91
CA TRP A 952 -8.31 -16.89 18.30
C TRP A 952 -8.61 -15.80 19.33
N LEU A 953 -8.27 -14.53 19.09
CA LEU A 953 -8.64 -13.43 20.00
C LEU A 953 -8.94 -12.14 19.22
N SER A 954 -10.10 -11.55 19.47
CA SER A 954 -10.50 -10.27 18.92
C SER A 954 -11.16 -9.38 19.97
N ASN A 955 -11.14 -8.06 19.77
CA ASN A 955 -11.80 -7.09 20.64
C ASN A 955 -12.86 -6.27 19.90
N ASN A 956 -13.93 -5.91 20.60
CA ASN A 956 -15.05 -5.12 20.03
C ASN A 956 -14.79 -3.60 19.98
N VAL A 957 -13.85 -3.08 20.78
CA VAL A 957 -13.56 -1.64 20.93
C VAL A 957 -12.10 -1.37 20.61
N THR A 958 -11.83 -0.56 19.58
CA THR A 958 -10.47 -0.19 19.15
C THR A 958 -10.05 1.20 19.62
N SER A 959 -11.00 2.09 19.91
CA SER A 959 -10.76 3.42 20.48
C SER A 959 -12.05 4.03 21.01
N GLY A 960 -11.94 5.10 21.78
CA GLY A 960 -13.09 5.87 22.23
C GLY A 960 -12.74 6.98 23.21
N THR A 961 -13.79 7.66 23.67
CA THR A 961 -13.69 8.72 24.68
C THR A 961 -14.62 8.39 25.85
N LEU A 962 -14.08 8.31 27.06
CA LEU A 962 -14.86 8.11 28.30
C LEU A 962 -14.95 9.40 29.11
N TYR A 963 -16.17 9.88 29.29
CA TYR A 963 -16.46 10.94 30.25
C TYR A 963 -16.19 10.49 31.69
N ASN A 964 -15.96 11.45 32.57
CA ASN A 964 -15.78 11.21 34.00
C ASN A 964 -16.85 10.25 34.56
N GLY A 965 -16.39 9.18 35.23
CA GLY A 965 -17.26 8.18 35.85
C GLY A 965 -17.86 7.15 34.88
N SER A 966 -17.64 7.31 33.57
CA SER A 966 -18.05 6.33 32.56
C SER A 966 -17.03 5.22 32.38
N SER A 967 -17.53 4.09 31.92
CA SER A 967 -16.74 2.92 31.57
C SER A 967 -17.23 2.32 30.26
N VAL A 968 -16.35 1.57 29.60
CA VAL A 968 -16.67 0.74 28.44
C VAL A 968 -16.13 -0.67 28.65
N ASP A 969 -16.90 -1.63 28.19
CA ASP A 969 -16.55 -3.03 28.20
C ASP A 969 -15.82 -3.38 26.89
N VAL A 970 -14.51 -3.61 26.99
CA VAL A 970 -13.71 -4.22 25.94
C VAL A 970 -13.99 -5.73 26.00
N GLU A 971 -14.90 -6.18 25.16
CA GLU A 971 -15.22 -7.60 25.00
C GLU A 971 -14.16 -8.26 24.15
N LEU A 972 -13.52 -9.27 24.72
CA LEU A 972 -12.52 -10.13 24.10
C LEU A 972 -13.21 -11.43 23.69
N LEU A 973 -13.35 -11.66 22.38
CA LEU A 973 -13.87 -12.89 21.81
C LEU A 973 -12.70 -13.84 21.52
N PHE A 974 -12.72 -14.98 22.20
CA PHE A 974 -11.83 -16.11 21.98
C PHE A 974 -12.47 -17.10 20.99
N ASP A 975 -11.72 -17.59 20.00
CA ASP A 975 -12.19 -18.60 19.03
C ASP A 975 -11.15 -19.71 18.82
N THR A 976 -11.55 -20.97 19.02
CA THR A 976 -10.64 -22.11 18.87
C THR A 976 -10.95 -22.97 17.64
N GLN A 977 -11.76 -22.49 16.69
CA GLN A 977 -12.26 -23.27 15.54
C GLN A 977 -11.16 -23.86 14.65
N ASP A 978 -10.01 -23.19 14.57
CA ASP A 978 -8.89 -23.58 13.70
C ASP A 978 -7.56 -23.80 14.44
N PHE A 979 -7.59 -23.80 15.78
CA PHE A 979 -6.37 -23.79 16.59
C PHE A 979 -6.10 -25.13 17.27
N ILE A 980 -4.84 -25.55 17.22
CA ILE A 980 -4.36 -26.81 17.81
C ILE A 980 -4.28 -26.70 19.35
N VAL A 981 -4.26 -27.85 20.02
CA VAL A 981 -4.05 -27.94 21.47
C VAL A 981 -2.73 -27.28 21.87
N GLY A 982 -2.75 -26.47 22.94
CA GLY A 982 -1.57 -25.82 23.51
C GLY A 982 -1.85 -24.46 24.15
N ASN A 983 -0.79 -23.80 24.63
CA ASN A 983 -0.85 -22.49 25.27
C ASN A 983 -0.61 -21.35 24.26
N TYR A 984 -1.46 -20.35 24.32
CA TYR A 984 -1.45 -19.13 23.53
C TYR A 984 -1.40 -17.92 24.47
N SER A 985 -0.70 -16.86 24.08
CA SER A 985 -0.74 -15.59 24.82
C SER A 985 -0.82 -14.40 23.89
N MET A 986 -1.40 -13.30 24.36
CA MET A 986 -1.51 -12.02 23.67
C MET A 986 -1.70 -10.91 24.70
N ASP A 987 -1.30 -9.69 24.40
CA ASP A 987 -1.47 -8.53 25.29
C ASP A 987 -2.56 -7.61 24.74
N VAL A 988 -3.48 -7.15 25.60
CA VAL A 988 -4.36 -6.01 25.30
C VAL A 988 -3.66 -4.75 25.75
N VAL A 989 -3.26 -3.89 24.81
CA VAL A 989 -2.54 -2.64 25.07
C VAL A 989 -3.48 -1.47 24.91
N ILE A 990 -3.62 -0.67 25.98
CA ILE A 990 -4.49 0.50 26.03
C ILE A 990 -3.63 1.76 26.09
N ASN A 991 -3.65 2.59 25.06
CA ASN A 991 -3.00 3.91 25.06
C ASN A 991 -4.02 4.98 25.40
N SER A 992 -3.66 5.99 26.19
CA SER A 992 -4.60 7.05 26.60
C SER A 992 -3.97 8.42 26.85
N ASN A 993 -4.81 9.45 26.95
CA ASN A 993 -4.42 10.82 27.31
C ASN A 993 -4.29 11.07 28.84
N ASP A 994 -4.27 10.02 29.68
CA ASP A 994 -3.88 10.13 31.09
C ASP A 994 -2.39 10.54 31.19
N PRO A 995 -2.06 11.69 31.83
CA PRO A 995 -0.68 12.19 31.87
C PRO A 995 0.27 11.37 32.76
N VAL A 996 -0.26 10.48 33.60
CA VAL A 996 0.52 9.61 34.49
C VAL A 996 0.64 8.20 33.91
N THR A 997 -0.45 7.66 33.37
CA THR A 997 -0.51 6.28 32.82
C THR A 997 -0.90 6.32 31.34
N THR A 998 0.04 6.72 30.48
CA THR A 998 -0.20 6.88 29.05
C THR A 998 -0.44 5.55 28.33
N THR A 999 0.08 4.44 28.86
CA THR A 999 -0.08 3.08 28.31
C THR A 999 -0.32 2.09 29.44
N LEU A 1000 -1.33 1.23 29.26
CA LEU A 1000 -1.70 0.16 30.18
C LEU A 1000 -1.81 -1.18 29.42
N THR A 1001 -1.06 -2.19 29.86
CA THR A 1001 -1.00 -3.52 29.21
C THR A 1001 -1.69 -4.57 30.08
N ILE A 1002 -2.58 -5.36 29.48
CA ILE A 1002 -3.31 -6.46 30.14
C ILE A 1002 -2.95 -7.76 29.44
N PRO A 1003 -2.13 -8.63 30.07
CA PRO A 1003 -1.78 -9.92 29.51
C PRO A 1003 -2.98 -10.87 29.43
N VAL A 1004 -3.15 -11.54 28.29
CA VAL A 1004 -4.16 -12.56 28.00
C VAL A 1004 -3.47 -13.90 27.73
N ASN A 1005 -3.91 -14.95 28.42
CA ASN A 1005 -3.41 -16.31 28.22
C ASN A 1005 -4.57 -17.27 27.92
N MET A 1006 -4.43 -18.16 26.95
CA MET A 1006 -5.43 -19.17 26.61
C MET A 1006 -4.77 -20.54 26.45
N GLU A 1007 -5.31 -21.56 27.08
CA GLU A 1007 -4.96 -22.96 26.87
C GLU A 1007 -6.06 -23.65 26.06
N ILE A 1008 -5.73 -24.23 24.91
CA ILE A 1008 -6.64 -25.08 24.14
C ILE A 1008 -6.40 -26.53 24.51
N VAL A 1009 -7.46 -27.24 24.91
CA VAL A 1009 -7.44 -28.68 25.25
C VAL A 1009 -8.35 -29.47 24.31
N ALA A 1010 -8.05 -30.74 24.05
CA ALA A 1010 -8.92 -31.60 23.26
C ALA A 1010 -10.09 -32.13 24.11
N ILE A 1011 -11.28 -32.30 23.50
CA ILE A 1011 -12.35 -33.14 24.05
C ILE A 1011 -12.22 -34.58 23.56
N PRO A 1012 -12.57 -35.58 24.40
CA PRO A 1012 -12.63 -36.98 23.98
C PRO A 1012 -13.77 -37.19 22.96
N VAL A 1013 -13.54 -38.11 22.02
CA VAL A 1013 -14.40 -38.52 20.89
C VAL A 1013 -15.93 -38.47 21.16
N GLU A 1014 -16.71 -37.85 20.25
CA GLU A 1014 -18.18 -37.84 20.33
C GLU A 1014 -18.81 -39.05 19.61
N LEU A 1015 -19.12 -40.09 20.38
CA LEU A 1015 -19.88 -41.26 19.90
C LEU A 1015 -21.36 -40.89 19.68
N THR A 1016 -21.82 -40.92 18.44
CA THR A 1016 -23.22 -40.59 18.08
C THR A 1016 -24.18 -41.77 18.21
N SER A 1017 -23.70 -43.00 18.01
CA SER A 1017 -24.53 -44.18 18.19
C SER A 1017 -23.69 -45.41 18.51
N LEU A 1018 -24.23 -46.31 19.33
CA LEU A 1018 -23.80 -47.70 19.45
C LEU A 1018 -25.06 -48.57 19.45
N SER A 1019 -25.09 -49.55 18.57
CA SER A 1019 -26.20 -50.50 18.40
C SER A 1019 -25.65 -51.89 18.12
N ALA A 1020 -26.48 -52.91 18.30
CA ALA A 1020 -26.10 -54.29 18.12
C ALA A 1020 -27.24 -55.05 17.43
N ASP A 1021 -26.93 -55.68 16.30
CA ASP A 1021 -27.84 -56.54 15.55
C ASP A 1021 -27.51 -58.00 15.82
N ILE A 1022 -28.56 -58.80 16.07
CA ILE A 1022 -28.41 -60.23 16.35
C ILE A 1022 -28.78 -61.02 15.11
N ASN A 1023 -27.85 -61.81 14.59
CA ASN A 1023 -28.11 -62.78 13.55
C ASN A 1023 -27.71 -64.18 14.05
N ARG A 1024 -28.70 -64.93 14.53
CA ARG A 1024 -28.52 -66.29 15.08
C ARG A 1024 -27.58 -66.28 16.29
N SER A 1025 -26.39 -66.85 16.15
CA SER A 1025 -25.36 -66.90 17.20
C SER A 1025 -24.37 -65.75 17.10
N ASP A 1026 -24.53 -64.84 16.15
CA ASP A 1026 -23.54 -63.83 15.84
C ASP A 1026 -24.16 -62.46 16.16
N VAL A 1027 -23.40 -61.60 16.85
CA VAL A 1027 -23.80 -60.24 17.21
C VAL A 1027 -22.92 -59.27 16.46
N THR A 1028 -23.52 -58.42 15.63
CA THR A 1028 -22.82 -57.36 14.91
C THR A 1028 -23.07 -56.02 15.60
N LEU A 1029 -22.00 -55.41 16.12
CA LEU A 1029 -22.01 -54.06 16.66
C LEU A 1029 -21.86 -53.05 15.54
N HIS A 1030 -22.68 -52.01 15.57
CA HIS A 1030 -22.60 -50.85 14.70
C HIS A 1030 -22.48 -49.59 15.54
N TRP A 1031 -21.47 -48.78 15.29
CA TRP A 1031 -21.33 -47.49 15.94
C TRP A 1031 -20.89 -46.40 14.99
N SER A 1032 -21.22 -45.18 15.35
CA SER A 1032 -20.79 -43.98 14.64
C SER A 1032 -20.24 -42.94 15.60
N THR A 1033 -19.27 -42.18 15.11
CA THR A 1033 -18.69 -41.01 15.77
C THR A 1033 -19.02 -39.78 14.94
N ALA A 1034 -19.52 -38.72 15.57
CA ALA A 1034 -19.72 -37.43 14.91
C ALA A 1034 -18.35 -36.85 14.53
N THR A 1035 -17.44 -36.86 15.51
CA THR A 1035 -16.06 -36.42 15.38
C THR A 1035 -15.15 -37.37 16.14
N GLU A 1036 -13.90 -37.46 15.71
CA GLU A 1036 -12.82 -38.14 16.41
C GLU A 1036 -11.68 -37.14 16.58
N THR A 1037 -11.10 -37.05 17.77
CA THR A 1037 -9.91 -36.23 17.99
C THR A 1037 -8.89 -37.10 18.68
N ASN A 1038 -7.66 -37.13 18.16
CA ASN A 1038 -6.57 -37.93 18.73
C ASN A 1038 -6.87 -39.44 18.83
N ASN A 1039 -7.89 -39.95 18.13
CA ASN A 1039 -8.43 -41.29 18.35
C ASN A 1039 -7.56 -42.36 17.68
N LYS A 1040 -6.87 -43.16 18.49
CA LYS A 1040 -6.15 -44.34 18.01
C LYS A 1040 -7.10 -45.46 17.63
N GLY A 1041 -8.25 -45.59 18.31
CA GLY A 1041 -9.29 -46.55 17.99
C GLY A 1041 -10.06 -47.08 19.19
N PHE A 1042 -10.87 -48.12 18.95
CA PHE A 1042 -11.84 -48.65 19.91
C PHE A 1042 -11.51 -50.09 20.29
N ARG A 1043 -11.34 -50.35 21.59
CA ARG A 1043 -11.37 -51.72 22.12
C ARG A 1043 -12.83 -52.12 22.30
N VAL A 1044 -13.23 -53.21 21.64
CA VAL A 1044 -14.56 -53.79 21.78
C VAL A 1044 -14.53 -54.71 22.99
N GLU A 1045 -15.32 -54.38 24.01
CA GLU A 1045 -15.40 -55.15 25.26
C GLU A 1045 -16.78 -55.80 25.41
N ARG A 1046 -16.79 -57.04 25.91
CA ARG A 1046 -17.99 -57.83 26.16
C ARG A 1046 -18.03 -58.32 27.60
N GLN A 1047 -19.23 -58.34 28.17
CA GLN A 1047 -19.56 -59.03 29.41
C GLN A 1047 -20.59 -60.14 29.10
N SER A 1048 -20.44 -61.32 29.69
CA SER A 1048 -21.38 -62.44 29.58
C SER A 1048 -22.02 -62.77 30.91
N SER A 1049 -23.25 -63.29 30.91
CA SER A 1049 -23.95 -63.69 32.14
C SER A 1049 -23.30 -64.82 32.95
N THR A 1050 -22.24 -65.46 32.43
CA THR A 1050 -21.53 -66.57 33.10
C THR A 1050 -20.29 -66.14 33.89
N ILE A 1051 -19.80 -64.91 33.68
CA ILE A 1051 -18.66 -64.34 34.42
C ILE A 1051 -19.08 -62.94 34.88
N ASP A 1052 -19.68 -62.88 36.06
CA ASP A 1052 -20.30 -61.66 36.56
C ASP A 1052 -19.24 -60.59 36.90
N GLY A 1053 -19.50 -59.35 36.47
CA GLY A 1053 -18.63 -58.18 36.74
C GLY A 1053 -17.33 -58.01 35.95
N GLN A 1054 -16.90 -58.93 35.06
CA GLN A 1054 -15.64 -58.78 34.31
C GLN A 1054 -15.86 -58.56 32.80
N TRP A 1055 -15.20 -57.53 32.26
CA TRP A 1055 -15.16 -57.21 30.83
C TRP A 1055 -14.01 -57.94 30.14
N GLU A 1056 -14.33 -58.59 29.03
CA GLU A 1056 -13.38 -59.27 28.14
C GLU A 1056 -13.17 -58.41 26.89
N GLU A 1057 -11.91 -58.11 26.55
CA GLU A 1057 -11.55 -57.43 25.30
C GLU A 1057 -11.57 -58.43 24.14
N LEU A 1058 -12.39 -58.17 23.12
CA LEU A 1058 -12.55 -59.05 21.95
C LEU A 1058 -11.61 -58.65 20.80
N SER A 1059 -11.48 -57.37 20.54
CA SER A 1059 -10.68 -56.84 19.43
C SER A 1059 -10.42 -55.33 19.58
N PHE A 1060 -9.46 -54.83 18.79
CA PHE A 1060 -9.21 -53.40 18.61
C PHE A 1060 -9.53 -52.99 17.17
N VAL A 1061 -10.40 -52.00 17.01
CA VAL A 1061 -10.77 -51.42 15.72
C VAL A 1061 -10.11 -50.05 15.60
N ASN A 1062 -9.20 -49.88 14.63
CA ASN A 1062 -8.46 -48.63 14.45
C ASN A 1062 -9.41 -47.45 14.15
N GLY A 1063 -9.18 -46.34 14.85
CA GLY A 1063 -9.86 -45.07 14.64
C GLY A 1063 -9.35 -44.36 13.39
N LYS A 1064 -9.92 -43.19 13.08
CA LYS A 1064 -9.49 -42.32 11.98
C LYS A 1064 -8.53 -41.21 12.43
N GLY A 1065 -8.12 -41.20 13.70
CA GLY A 1065 -7.25 -40.19 14.27
C GLY A 1065 -8.02 -38.93 14.66
N THR A 1066 -7.73 -37.82 13.99
CA THR A 1066 -8.49 -36.57 14.16
C THR A 1066 -9.30 -36.33 12.90
N THR A 1067 -10.63 -36.40 13.01
CA THR A 1067 -11.59 -36.17 11.93
C THR A 1067 -12.87 -35.54 12.47
N THR A 1068 -13.43 -34.56 11.77
CA THR A 1068 -14.76 -34.01 12.05
C THR A 1068 -15.86 -34.66 11.20
N GLU A 1069 -15.48 -35.55 10.27
CA GLU A 1069 -16.41 -36.33 9.45
C GLU A 1069 -17.01 -37.52 10.20
N LEU A 1070 -18.31 -37.74 9.99
CA LEU A 1070 -19.05 -38.85 10.58
C LEU A 1070 -18.42 -40.19 10.16
N SER A 1071 -17.83 -40.90 11.11
CA SER A 1071 -17.24 -42.21 10.86
C SER A 1071 -18.17 -43.33 11.32
N ARG A 1072 -18.23 -44.42 10.54
CA ARG A 1072 -19.08 -45.59 10.82
C ARG A 1072 -18.22 -46.85 10.90
N TYR A 1073 -18.48 -47.65 11.93
CA TYR A 1073 -17.72 -48.84 12.23
C TYR A 1073 -18.64 -50.04 12.42
N THR A 1074 -18.07 -51.23 12.20
CA THR A 1074 -18.75 -52.49 12.41
C THR A 1074 -17.80 -53.54 13.00
N PHE A 1075 -18.29 -54.36 13.91
CA PHE A 1075 -17.57 -55.51 14.46
C PHE A 1075 -18.53 -56.67 14.74
N THR A 1076 -18.21 -57.88 14.29
CA THR A 1076 -19.04 -59.06 14.53
C THR A 1076 -18.37 -60.01 15.54
N ASP A 1077 -19.10 -60.33 16.60
CA ASP A 1077 -18.78 -61.37 17.58
C ASP A 1077 -19.53 -62.66 17.20
N GLU A 1078 -18.81 -63.69 16.79
CA GLU A 1078 -19.38 -64.89 16.17
C GLU A 1078 -19.47 -66.09 17.13
N ASN A 1079 -20.44 -66.96 16.90
CA ASN A 1079 -20.60 -68.26 17.55
C ASN A 1079 -20.88 -68.20 19.07
N LEU A 1080 -21.68 -67.22 19.49
CA LEU A 1080 -22.05 -67.02 20.88
C LEU A 1080 -22.99 -68.12 21.40
N PRO A 1081 -22.71 -68.66 22.61
CA PRO A 1081 -23.70 -69.43 23.36
C PRO A 1081 -25.01 -68.66 23.58
N MET A 1082 -26.08 -69.39 23.89
CA MET A 1082 -27.34 -68.76 24.30
C MET A 1082 -27.13 -68.05 25.64
N GLY A 1083 -27.53 -66.79 25.74
CA GLY A 1083 -27.27 -65.99 26.93
C GLY A 1083 -27.46 -64.50 26.72
N LYS A 1084 -27.31 -63.75 27.81
CA LYS A 1084 -27.29 -62.30 27.79
C LYS A 1084 -25.86 -61.82 27.66
N TYR A 1085 -25.65 -60.88 26.75
CA TYR A 1085 -24.37 -60.23 26.52
C TYR A 1085 -24.54 -58.73 26.62
N THR A 1086 -23.54 -58.08 27.21
CA THR A 1086 -23.46 -56.63 27.27
C THR A 1086 -22.17 -56.21 26.56
N TYR A 1087 -22.27 -55.28 25.63
CA TYR A 1087 -21.12 -54.75 24.88
C TYR A 1087 -20.91 -53.28 25.18
N ARG A 1088 -19.66 -52.85 25.19
CA ARG A 1088 -19.28 -51.44 25.19
C ARG A 1088 -18.01 -51.24 24.39
N LEU A 1089 -17.73 -49.98 24.05
CA LEU A 1089 -16.48 -49.56 23.45
C LEU A 1089 -15.64 -48.83 24.48
N LYS A 1090 -14.34 -49.11 24.48
CA LYS A 1090 -13.33 -48.28 25.13
C LYS A 1090 -12.55 -47.55 24.04
N GLN A 1091 -12.84 -46.28 23.87
CA GLN A 1091 -12.17 -45.41 22.92
C GLN A 1091 -10.80 -45.02 23.49
N VAL A 1092 -9.73 -45.14 22.71
CA VAL A 1092 -8.35 -44.93 23.16
C VAL A 1092 -7.68 -43.92 22.24
N ASP A 1093 -7.03 -42.92 22.84
CA ASP A 1093 -6.29 -41.88 22.13
C ASP A 1093 -4.83 -42.29 21.85
N PHE A 1094 -4.13 -41.55 20.98
CA PHE A 1094 -2.71 -41.81 20.70
C PHE A 1094 -1.80 -41.58 21.90
N ASP A 1095 -2.20 -40.69 22.82
CA ASP A 1095 -1.49 -40.43 24.09
C ASP A 1095 -1.78 -41.47 25.19
N GLY A 1096 -2.72 -42.38 24.93
CA GLY A 1096 -3.10 -43.47 25.85
C GLY A 1096 -4.22 -43.14 26.82
N THR A 1097 -4.78 -41.92 26.79
CA THR A 1097 -6.04 -41.62 27.48
C THR A 1097 -7.21 -42.37 26.83
N PHE A 1098 -8.32 -42.54 27.57
CA PHE A 1098 -9.45 -43.34 27.09
C PHE A 1098 -10.77 -42.94 27.72
N ASP A 1099 -11.86 -43.20 27.00
CA ASP A 1099 -13.24 -43.08 27.49
C ASP A 1099 -14.12 -44.29 27.11
N TYR A 1100 -15.22 -44.49 27.84
CA TYR A 1100 -16.14 -45.61 27.64
C TYR A 1100 -17.48 -45.17 27.04
N SER A 1101 -17.99 -45.93 26.07
CA SER A 1101 -19.35 -45.77 25.56
C SER A 1101 -20.41 -46.21 26.59
N PRO A 1102 -21.66 -45.76 26.45
CA PRO A 1102 -22.81 -46.47 27.00
C PRO A 1102 -22.80 -47.94 26.54
N ALA A 1103 -23.26 -48.83 27.41
CA ALA A 1103 -23.30 -50.26 27.11
C ALA A 1103 -24.61 -50.66 26.40
N VAL A 1104 -24.53 -51.58 25.44
CA VAL A 1104 -25.68 -52.17 24.74
C VAL A 1104 -25.88 -53.62 25.17
N ASN A 1105 -27.13 -53.99 25.41
CA ASN A 1105 -27.50 -55.32 25.88
C ASN A 1105 -28.18 -56.10 24.78
N VAL A 1106 -27.75 -57.34 24.55
CA VAL A 1106 -28.34 -58.26 23.59
C VAL A 1106 -28.57 -59.62 24.23
N THR A 1107 -29.58 -60.35 23.74
CA THR A 1107 -29.88 -61.71 24.20
C THR A 1107 -29.90 -62.65 23.01
N VAL A 1108 -28.97 -63.59 22.97
CA VAL A 1108 -28.96 -64.68 21.99
C VAL A 1108 -29.97 -65.72 22.47
N GLU A 1109 -31.15 -65.72 21.86
CA GLU A 1109 -32.24 -66.64 22.19
C GLU A 1109 -32.05 -68.03 21.57
N ALA A 1110 -32.75 -69.03 22.12
CA ALA A 1110 -32.81 -70.34 21.47
C ALA A 1110 -33.58 -70.24 20.14
N PRO A 1111 -33.15 -70.94 19.07
CA PRO A 1111 -33.92 -71.01 17.85
C PRO A 1111 -35.30 -71.62 18.14
N LYS A 1112 -36.35 -71.14 17.47
CA LYS A 1112 -37.74 -71.59 17.71
C LYS A 1112 -38.14 -72.79 16.87
N ASP A 1113 -37.46 -73.00 15.75
CA ASP A 1113 -37.75 -74.03 14.77
C ASP A 1113 -36.51 -74.87 14.46
N TYR A 1114 -36.73 -76.09 14.02
CA TYR A 1114 -35.70 -76.87 13.34
C TYR A 1114 -35.52 -76.35 11.92
N ALA A 1115 -34.28 -76.10 11.50
CA ALA A 1115 -33.98 -75.75 10.11
C ALA A 1115 -32.60 -76.27 9.70
N LEU A 1116 -32.48 -76.69 8.43
CA LEU A 1116 -31.20 -76.89 7.76
C LEU A 1116 -30.97 -75.73 6.79
N HIS A 1117 -29.82 -75.08 6.89
CA HIS A 1117 -29.50 -73.93 6.06
C HIS A 1117 -28.57 -74.31 4.91
N GLN A 1118 -28.61 -73.48 3.86
CA GLN A 1118 -27.71 -73.62 2.73
C GLN A 1118 -26.26 -73.43 3.19
N ASN A 1119 -25.39 -74.38 2.86
CA ASN A 1119 -23.97 -74.31 3.17
C ASN A 1119 -23.31 -73.10 2.51
N TYR A 1120 -22.32 -72.51 3.18
CA TYR A 1120 -21.58 -71.36 2.66
C TYR A 1120 -20.06 -71.56 2.86
N PRO A 1121 -19.23 -71.27 1.84
CA PRO A 1121 -19.62 -70.93 0.47
C PRO A 1121 -20.29 -72.13 -0.26
N ASN A 1122 -21.08 -71.84 -1.31
CA ASN A 1122 -21.61 -72.83 -2.26
C ASN A 1122 -21.78 -72.16 -3.65
N PRO A 1123 -21.00 -72.52 -4.68
CA PRO A 1123 -20.04 -73.62 -4.73
C PRO A 1123 -18.84 -73.44 -3.79
N PHE A 1124 -18.13 -74.52 -3.43
CA PHE A 1124 -17.00 -74.47 -2.49
C PHE A 1124 -15.80 -75.30 -2.95
N ASN A 1125 -14.61 -75.00 -2.41
CA ASN A 1125 -13.35 -75.72 -2.67
C ASN A 1125 -12.34 -75.58 -1.52
N PRO A 1126 -11.84 -76.66 -0.90
CA PRO A 1126 -12.53 -77.93 -0.68
C PRO A 1126 -13.43 -77.90 0.56
N SER A 1127 -13.51 -76.77 1.29
CA SER A 1127 -14.25 -76.67 2.56
C SER A 1127 -15.49 -75.78 2.50
N THR A 1128 -16.54 -76.15 3.23
CA THR A 1128 -17.77 -75.35 3.41
C THR A 1128 -18.33 -75.54 4.82
N THR A 1129 -19.20 -74.63 5.26
CA THR A 1129 -19.88 -74.74 6.56
C THR A 1129 -21.35 -75.04 6.33
N ILE A 1130 -21.85 -76.10 6.97
CA ILE A 1130 -23.27 -76.46 7.02
C ILE A 1130 -23.84 -75.93 8.34
N GLU A 1131 -24.89 -75.11 8.27
CA GLU A 1131 -25.55 -74.61 9.47
C GLU A 1131 -26.92 -75.22 9.65
N PHE A 1132 -27.31 -75.50 10.89
CA PHE A 1132 -28.63 -75.96 11.24
C PHE A 1132 -29.05 -75.48 12.64
N THR A 1133 -30.34 -75.47 12.89
CA THR A 1133 -30.94 -75.02 14.16
C THR A 1133 -31.67 -76.15 14.84
N LEU A 1134 -31.55 -76.19 16.17
CA LEU A 1134 -32.23 -77.15 17.03
C LEU A 1134 -32.93 -76.38 18.16
N PRO A 1135 -34.28 -76.31 18.19
CA PRO A 1135 -35.00 -75.61 19.25
C PRO A 1135 -34.95 -76.31 20.60
N GLU A 1136 -34.63 -77.60 20.60
CA GLU A 1136 -34.47 -78.45 21.77
C GLU A 1136 -33.37 -79.49 21.55
N LYS A 1137 -32.92 -80.14 22.63
CA LYS A 1137 -31.98 -81.26 22.56
C LYS A 1137 -32.56 -82.38 21.68
N ALA A 1138 -31.82 -82.81 20.67
CA ALA A 1138 -32.28 -83.77 19.69
C ALA A 1138 -31.20 -84.80 19.30
N GLU A 1139 -31.62 -86.01 18.95
CA GLU A 1139 -30.74 -86.94 18.23
C GLU A 1139 -30.61 -86.46 16.78
N VAL A 1140 -29.39 -86.11 16.37
CA VAL A 1140 -29.09 -85.53 15.06
C VAL A 1140 -28.25 -86.50 14.24
N VAL A 1141 -28.71 -86.75 13.02
CA VAL A 1141 -28.00 -87.47 11.98
C VAL A 1141 -27.86 -86.56 10.76
N LEU A 1142 -26.63 -86.20 10.39
CA LEU A 1142 -26.32 -85.43 9.18
C LEU A 1142 -25.56 -86.35 8.22
N GLU A 1143 -26.14 -86.60 7.05
CA GLU A 1143 -25.60 -87.52 6.05
C GLU A 1143 -25.36 -86.79 4.72
N LEU A 1144 -24.33 -87.22 3.99
CA LEU A 1144 -23.99 -86.70 2.67
C LEU A 1144 -24.18 -87.81 1.62
N TYR A 1145 -24.79 -87.45 0.49
CA TYR A 1145 -25.16 -88.33 -0.62
C TYR A 1145 -24.62 -87.79 -1.94
N ASN A 1146 -24.30 -88.69 -2.86
CA ASN A 1146 -24.04 -88.33 -4.25
C ASN A 1146 -25.36 -88.20 -5.04
N MET A 1147 -25.29 -87.79 -6.31
CA MET A 1147 -26.48 -87.64 -7.16
C MET A 1147 -27.18 -88.94 -7.54
N LEU A 1148 -26.56 -90.10 -7.32
CA LEU A 1148 -27.17 -91.42 -7.50
C LEU A 1148 -27.96 -91.86 -6.25
N GLY A 1149 -27.93 -91.07 -5.17
CA GLY A 1149 -28.58 -91.39 -3.90
C GLY A 1149 -27.76 -92.32 -3.00
N GLU A 1150 -26.51 -92.61 -3.35
CA GLU A 1150 -25.61 -93.43 -2.53
C GLU A 1150 -25.06 -92.58 -1.39
N LYS A 1151 -25.05 -93.13 -0.16
CA LYS A 1151 -24.48 -92.46 1.01
C LYS A 1151 -22.96 -92.39 0.86
N VAL A 1152 -22.42 -91.17 0.76
CA VAL A 1152 -20.98 -90.90 0.68
C VAL A 1152 -20.35 -90.99 2.06
N THR A 1153 -20.94 -90.30 3.04
CA THR A 1153 -20.47 -90.35 4.43
C THR A 1153 -21.56 -89.88 5.39
N GLN A 1154 -21.36 -90.12 6.67
CA GLN A 1154 -22.17 -89.60 7.77
C GLN A 1154 -21.34 -88.59 8.55
N LEU A 1155 -21.77 -87.33 8.54
CA LEU A 1155 -21.06 -86.19 9.09
C LEU A 1155 -21.31 -86.02 10.60
N ILE A 1156 -22.54 -86.29 11.04
CA ILE A 1156 -22.94 -86.22 12.45
C ILE A 1156 -23.81 -87.42 12.77
N ASN A 1157 -23.61 -88.03 13.94
CA ASN A 1157 -24.53 -89.00 14.53
C ASN A 1157 -24.40 -88.97 16.06
N GLY A 1158 -25.33 -88.32 16.73
CA GLY A 1158 -25.35 -88.24 18.18
C GLY A 1158 -26.38 -87.25 18.70
N THR A 1159 -26.51 -87.18 20.03
CA THR A 1159 -27.40 -86.23 20.70
C THR A 1159 -26.74 -84.85 20.78
N ILE A 1160 -27.39 -83.83 20.22
CA ILE A 1160 -26.90 -82.45 20.20
C ILE A 1160 -27.87 -81.57 21.01
N GLU A 1161 -27.32 -80.73 21.88
CA GLU A 1161 -28.08 -79.75 22.68
C GLU A 1161 -28.76 -78.69 21.79
N ALA A 1162 -29.80 -78.03 22.30
CA ALA A 1162 -30.48 -76.93 21.62
C ALA A 1162 -29.50 -75.80 21.23
N GLY A 1163 -29.76 -75.11 20.12
CA GLY A 1163 -29.00 -73.96 19.66
C GLY A 1163 -28.76 -73.91 18.14
N TYR A 1164 -28.08 -72.86 17.71
CA TYR A 1164 -27.54 -72.72 16.37
C TYR A 1164 -26.26 -73.54 16.25
N ARG A 1165 -26.17 -74.42 15.24
CA ARG A 1165 -25.07 -75.38 15.06
C ARG A 1165 -24.42 -75.18 13.71
N LYS A 1166 -23.09 -75.06 13.70
CA LYS A 1166 -22.27 -74.99 12.49
C LYS A 1166 -21.41 -76.25 12.42
N PHE A 1167 -21.37 -76.91 11.26
CA PHE A 1167 -20.53 -78.07 10.98
C PHE A 1167 -19.63 -77.75 9.78
N LYS A 1168 -18.32 -77.73 9.99
CA LYS A 1168 -17.35 -77.51 8.92
C LYS A 1168 -17.09 -78.83 8.20
N LEU A 1169 -17.41 -78.87 6.91
CA LEU A 1169 -17.11 -79.97 6.02
C LEU A 1169 -15.81 -79.67 5.26
N ASP A 1170 -14.82 -80.56 5.39
CA ASP A 1170 -13.67 -80.64 4.48
C ASP A 1170 -13.94 -81.77 3.47
N ALA A 1171 -14.09 -81.40 2.20
CA ALA A 1171 -14.38 -82.31 1.09
C ALA A 1171 -13.16 -82.55 0.20
N SER A 1172 -11.93 -82.30 0.69
CA SER A 1172 -10.68 -82.51 -0.05
C SER A 1172 -10.57 -83.94 -0.63
N GLY A 1173 -11.10 -84.93 0.08
CA GLY A 1173 -11.18 -86.33 -0.34
C GLY A 1173 -12.31 -86.70 -1.31
N PHE A 1174 -13.24 -85.78 -1.66
CA PHE A 1174 -14.39 -86.06 -2.54
C PHE A 1174 -14.11 -85.63 -3.98
N THR A 1175 -14.83 -86.18 -4.97
CA THR A 1175 -14.72 -85.75 -6.37
C THR A 1175 -15.53 -84.48 -6.63
N SER A 1176 -15.12 -83.62 -7.58
CA SER A 1176 -15.94 -82.47 -7.99
C SER A 1176 -17.32 -82.93 -8.45
N GLY A 1177 -18.36 -82.21 -8.05
CA GLY A 1177 -19.72 -82.59 -8.37
C GLY A 1177 -20.74 -82.03 -7.40
N THR A 1178 -22.00 -82.31 -7.72
CA THR A 1178 -23.11 -82.00 -6.82
C THR A 1178 -23.26 -83.09 -5.77
N TYR A 1179 -23.44 -82.67 -4.51
CA TYR A 1179 -23.81 -83.53 -3.40
C TYR A 1179 -25.12 -83.06 -2.76
N ILE A 1180 -25.80 -83.98 -2.09
CA ILE A 1180 -27.00 -83.70 -1.32
C ILE A 1180 -26.70 -84.01 0.15
N TYR A 1181 -26.97 -83.09 1.06
CA TYR A 1181 -26.86 -83.32 2.50
C TYR A 1181 -28.24 -83.30 3.13
N ARG A 1182 -28.46 -84.24 4.04
CA ARG A 1182 -29.72 -84.44 4.73
C ARG A 1182 -29.50 -84.40 6.23
N LEU A 1183 -30.24 -83.54 6.90
CA LEU A 1183 -30.31 -83.50 8.35
C LEU A 1183 -31.57 -84.21 8.80
N THR A 1184 -31.44 -85.13 9.75
CA THR A 1184 -32.56 -85.69 10.51
C THR A 1184 -32.35 -85.35 11.98
N ALA A 1185 -33.30 -84.67 12.61
CA ALA A 1185 -33.26 -84.32 14.03
C ALA A 1185 -34.51 -84.86 14.74
N LYS A 1186 -34.34 -85.60 15.84
CA LYS A 1186 -35.43 -86.17 16.65
C LYS A 1186 -35.43 -85.58 18.05
N GLY A 1187 -36.45 -84.80 18.38
CA GLY A 1187 -36.67 -84.21 19.72
C GLY A 1187 -38.16 -84.26 20.11
N SER A 1188 -38.44 -84.39 21.40
CA SER A 1188 -39.79 -84.40 22.02
C SER A 1188 -40.92 -85.06 21.22
N GLY A 1189 -40.65 -86.22 20.62
CA GLY A 1189 -41.63 -87.01 19.85
C GLY A 1189 -41.87 -86.56 18.40
N LYS A 1190 -41.17 -85.54 17.90
CA LYS A 1190 -41.21 -85.06 16.50
C LYS A 1190 -39.90 -85.40 15.77
N THR A 1191 -39.98 -85.68 14.47
CA THR A 1191 -38.81 -85.88 13.60
C THR A 1191 -38.80 -84.78 12.55
N PHE A 1192 -37.77 -83.94 12.56
CA PHE A 1192 -37.49 -82.99 11.51
C PHE A 1192 -36.52 -83.61 10.50
N MET A 1193 -36.82 -83.45 9.21
CA MET A 1193 -35.94 -83.86 8.13
C MET A 1193 -35.94 -82.79 7.05
N ASP A 1194 -34.76 -82.29 6.69
CA ASP A 1194 -34.58 -81.37 5.56
C ASP A 1194 -33.34 -81.76 4.76
N VAL A 1195 -33.36 -81.40 3.49
CA VAL A 1195 -32.38 -81.80 2.49
C VAL A 1195 -31.97 -80.56 1.69
N LYS A 1196 -30.67 -80.39 1.47
CA LYS A 1196 -30.12 -79.30 0.66
C LYS A 1196 -29.06 -79.83 -0.30
N LYS A 1197 -28.80 -79.04 -1.35
CA LYS A 1197 -27.83 -79.33 -2.40
C LYS A 1197 -26.57 -78.51 -2.19
N MET A 1198 -25.39 -79.11 -2.35
CA MET A 1198 -24.10 -78.40 -2.38
C MET A 1198 -23.33 -78.76 -3.66
N LEU A 1199 -22.46 -77.87 -4.11
CA LEU A 1199 -21.64 -78.02 -5.30
C LEU A 1199 -20.16 -77.88 -4.93
N LEU A 1200 -19.41 -78.97 -5.02
CA LEU A 1200 -17.96 -78.98 -4.87
C LEU A 1200 -17.31 -78.77 -6.23
N ILE A 1201 -16.47 -77.75 -6.36
CA ILE A 1201 -15.69 -77.47 -7.58
C ILE A 1201 -14.22 -77.51 -7.18
N LYS A 1202 -13.51 -78.57 -7.56
CA LYS A 1202 -12.04 -78.60 -7.43
C LYS A 1202 -11.36 -77.77 -8.50
#